data_AF-A0A935W1R5-F1
#
_entry.id   AF-A0A935W1R5-F1
#
_cell.length_a   1.000
_cell.length_b   1.000
_cell.length_c   1.000
_cell.angle_alpha   90.00
_cell.angle_beta   90.00
_cell.angle_gamma   90.00
#
_symmetry.space_group_name_H-M   'P 1'
#
loop_
_entity.id
_entity.type
_entity.pdbx_description
1 polymer ?
#
loop_
_entity_poly.entity_id
_entity_poly.type
_entity_poly.pdbx_seq_one_letter_code
_entity_poly.pdbx_strand_id
1 'polypeptide(L)'
;MRSPSVPPSDTLGAQRTLVTLLNFTNDLSQPHTPAEVTSVLLDEANPASVAAYVREASYGRAWLTGGVAGWLPVGYDDSLCQLWTTNEQPPPPVMADLVHALDPLIDYALLDRWIIIIPQNPSCGFAGYSSLGKETWNTDDGVVRFSRFILNGFDPATAARVSAHEFGHSAGTLQHSLDHECGAAIVGDFCSDGSTATDAYDVISQSVPYGHYSAPNKEALHWLDTNLVEVTPPGGTYFLESYSLPASGSPPTGTLALRIPVEWLIDDLRGASGYYVSYRTQTGFDAIFPELGTDGAMIHLDGDFYIPLDPPVTGASQLLDMSPNADFSQLLDSEDVLLGVGQTFDDSENGIQIEVLGRVGNELEVAVTISKYCGNGTIEPEIGETCDGSDLGLETCSSVGWSSGTLACSATCQFETSTCSGGFRCGPGHAYDPATETCTAEVLLDASRRDIWRSTSLWTDVRNFSSGNPTTNVGYIFLSNVERPGFANIYRNSMPFDTSSIPDGANLVSATLDMKILAGFPSRNTHPGSADQLVLVEATLSNPPVASAVDYRTIGTVDSPIELAPRVDVGDVFTGAAAPIQFVLSSAGLDALDPTGFSHLGLRGAYDVDDVVVPGVENALQVYFRSEISPIAGPRLTVVYDAVPEPGFAAGLFAGGLAALGLARRRAGDKGRFEIGRVDPQAA
;
A
#
# COMPACT_ATOMS: atom_id res chain seq x y z
N MET A 1 -9.55 -13.72 0.89
CA MET A 1 -9.24 -13.66 -0.57
C MET A 1 -10.19 -12.59 -1.13
N ARG A 2 -9.75 -11.32 -1.19
CA ARG A 2 -10.66 -10.20 -1.48
C ARG A 2 -11.17 -10.22 -2.92
N SER A 3 -12.44 -9.82 -3.09
CA SER A 3 -13.07 -9.57 -4.39
C SER A 3 -12.17 -8.70 -5.30
N PRO A 4 -12.20 -8.90 -6.63
CA PRO A 4 -11.40 -8.09 -7.53
C PRO A 4 -11.76 -6.62 -7.36
N SER A 5 -10.77 -5.78 -7.06
CA SER A 5 -10.95 -4.33 -7.07
C SER A 5 -11.51 -3.90 -8.42
N VAL A 6 -12.51 -3.03 -8.39
CA VAL A 6 -13.03 -2.41 -9.61
C VAL A 6 -11.85 -1.69 -10.29
N PRO A 7 -11.63 -1.83 -11.61
CA PRO A 7 -10.49 -1.18 -12.24
C PRO A 7 -10.49 0.33 -11.97
N PRO A 8 -9.35 0.95 -11.58
CA PRO A 8 -9.31 2.39 -11.30
C PRO A 8 -9.79 3.26 -12.47
N SER A 9 -9.66 2.78 -13.71
CA SER A 9 -10.20 3.47 -14.90
C SER A 9 -11.71 3.57 -14.94
N ASP A 10 -12.42 2.70 -14.21
CA ASP A 10 -13.87 2.72 -14.14
C ASP A 10 -14.36 3.71 -13.09
N THR A 11 -13.56 4.08 -12.08
CA THR A 11 -14.01 4.93 -10.98
C THR A 11 -13.28 6.28 -10.88
N LEU A 12 -12.16 6.45 -11.58
CA LEU A 12 -11.34 7.66 -11.58
C LEU A 12 -11.41 8.41 -12.92
N GLY A 13 -11.10 9.71 -12.89
CA GLY A 13 -11.03 10.57 -14.05
C GLY A 13 -12.40 10.97 -14.61
N ALA A 14 -12.40 11.33 -15.89
CA ALA A 14 -13.62 11.69 -16.61
C ALA A 14 -14.50 10.46 -16.82
N GLN A 15 -15.72 10.51 -16.31
CA GLN A 15 -16.77 9.53 -16.51
C GLN A 15 -17.66 10.01 -17.67
N ARG A 16 -17.57 9.38 -18.84
CA ARG A 16 -18.35 9.78 -20.02
C ARG A 16 -19.79 9.29 -19.89
N THR A 17 -20.70 10.21 -19.65
CA THR A 17 -22.09 9.96 -19.27
C THR A 17 -23.05 10.48 -20.34
N LEU A 18 -23.88 9.58 -20.86
CA LEU A 18 -25.03 9.93 -21.66
C LEU A 18 -26.29 9.76 -20.81
N VAL A 19 -27.14 10.78 -20.78
CA VAL A 19 -28.49 10.67 -20.21
C VAL A 19 -29.48 10.62 -21.36
N THR A 20 -30.36 9.62 -21.39
CA THR A 20 -31.43 9.52 -22.40
C THR A 20 -32.78 9.58 -21.73
N LEU A 21 -33.66 10.44 -22.25
CA LEU A 21 -35.07 10.44 -21.89
C LEU A 21 -35.78 9.49 -22.85
N LEU A 22 -36.45 8.45 -22.36
CA LEU A 22 -37.13 7.46 -23.21
C LEU A 22 -38.62 7.54 -23.00
N ASN A 23 -39.44 7.49 -24.04
CA ASN A 23 -40.88 7.32 -23.91
C ASN A 23 -41.38 6.10 -24.71
N PHE A 24 -42.50 5.54 -24.28
CA PHE A 24 -42.97 4.21 -24.69
C PHE A 24 -44.25 4.30 -25.49
N THR A 25 -44.61 3.22 -26.17
CA THR A 25 -45.82 3.18 -27.01
C THR A 25 -47.13 3.42 -26.24
N ASN A 26 -47.15 3.10 -24.95
CA ASN A 26 -48.25 3.32 -24.02
C ASN A 26 -48.19 4.66 -23.26
N ASP A 27 -47.01 5.28 -23.15
CA ASP A 27 -46.82 6.58 -22.54
C ASP A 27 -45.77 7.41 -23.32
N LEU A 28 -46.27 8.33 -24.14
CA LEU A 28 -45.47 9.26 -24.94
C LEU A 28 -45.19 10.59 -24.22
N SER A 29 -45.50 10.70 -22.92
CA SER A 29 -45.31 11.94 -22.16
C SER A 29 -43.86 12.38 -22.12
N GLN A 30 -43.67 13.70 -21.98
CA GLN A 30 -42.36 14.34 -21.94
C GLN A 30 -42.32 15.36 -20.77
N PRO A 31 -42.39 14.88 -19.52
CA PRO A 31 -42.59 15.75 -18.35
C PRO A 31 -41.43 16.71 -18.05
N HIS A 32 -40.22 16.45 -18.57
CA HIS A 32 -39.02 17.22 -18.29
C HIS A 32 -38.23 17.56 -19.55
N THR A 33 -37.54 18.69 -19.52
CA THR A 33 -36.66 19.14 -20.59
C THR A 33 -35.22 18.65 -20.38
N PRO A 34 -34.42 18.49 -21.45
CA PRO A 34 -32.99 18.17 -21.32
C PRO A 34 -32.20 19.16 -20.48
N ALA A 35 -32.60 20.44 -20.47
CA ALA A 35 -31.94 21.48 -19.67
C ALA A 35 -32.20 21.30 -18.17
N GLU A 36 -33.44 20.99 -17.78
CA GLU A 36 -33.78 20.68 -16.37
C GLU A 36 -33.02 19.45 -15.88
N VAL A 37 -32.95 18.41 -16.71
CA VAL A 37 -32.21 17.17 -16.38
C VAL A 37 -30.70 17.44 -16.30
N THR A 38 -30.16 18.24 -17.21
CA THR A 38 -28.74 18.64 -17.19
C THR A 38 -28.40 19.36 -15.88
N SER A 39 -29.23 20.31 -15.46
CA SER A 39 -29.02 21.08 -14.22
C SER A 39 -28.90 20.18 -12.98
N VAL A 40 -29.70 19.12 -12.90
CA VAL A 40 -29.74 18.23 -11.72
C VAL A 40 -28.68 17.13 -11.78
N LEU A 41 -28.31 16.63 -12.97
CA LEU A 41 -27.39 15.50 -13.10
C LEU A 41 -25.97 15.88 -13.49
N LEU A 42 -25.79 16.82 -14.43
CA LEU A 42 -24.51 17.04 -15.11
C LEU A 42 -23.91 18.43 -14.91
N ASP A 43 -24.65 19.38 -14.33
CA ASP A 43 -24.16 20.75 -14.10
C ASP A 43 -23.40 20.86 -12.77
N GLU A 44 -22.07 20.78 -12.83
CA GLU A 44 -21.19 20.95 -11.65
C GLU A 44 -21.33 22.33 -10.99
N ALA A 45 -21.84 23.35 -11.70
CA ALA A 45 -22.11 24.66 -11.10
C ALA A 45 -23.34 24.67 -10.20
N ASN A 46 -24.23 23.68 -10.34
CA ASN A 46 -25.31 23.44 -9.40
C ASN A 46 -24.78 22.59 -8.23
N PRO A 47 -24.65 23.15 -7.00
CA PRO A 47 -24.04 22.44 -5.88
C PRO A 47 -24.87 21.25 -5.38
N ALA A 48 -26.12 21.11 -5.81
CA ALA A 48 -26.99 19.98 -5.49
C ALA A 48 -27.02 18.93 -6.61
N SER A 49 -26.20 19.06 -7.66
CA SER A 49 -26.19 18.12 -8.77
C SER A 49 -25.36 16.87 -8.49
N VAL A 50 -25.62 15.81 -9.25
CA VAL A 50 -24.81 14.58 -9.19
C VAL A 50 -23.36 14.84 -9.62
N ALA A 51 -23.15 15.73 -10.60
CA ALA A 51 -21.80 16.13 -11.00
C ALA A 51 -21.03 16.80 -9.85
N ALA A 52 -21.68 17.72 -9.12
CA ALA A 52 -21.09 18.33 -7.92
C ALA A 52 -20.84 17.28 -6.82
N TYR A 53 -21.77 16.34 -6.62
CA TYR A 53 -21.61 15.23 -5.68
C TYR A 53 -20.39 14.36 -5.99
N VAL A 54 -20.27 13.86 -7.23
CA VAL A 54 -19.15 13.01 -7.65
C VAL A 54 -17.83 13.77 -7.49
N ARG A 55 -17.81 15.06 -7.84
CA ARG A 55 -16.62 15.91 -7.67
C ARG A 55 -16.21 16.02 -6.20
N GLU A 56 -17.16 16.30 -5.32
CA GLU A 56 -16.93 16.46 -3.88
C GLU A 56 -16.54 15.14 -3.21
N ALA A 57 -17.36 14.10 -3.39
CA ALA A 57 -17.20 12.81 -2.73
C ALA A 57 -15.92 12.06 -3.13
N SER A 58 -15.42 12.32 -4.35
CA SER A 58 -14.17 11.75 -4.86
C SER A 58 -12.94 12.64 -4.65
N TYR A 59 -13.08 13.80 -4.01
CA TYR A 59 -11.98 14.78 -3.85
C TYR A 59 -11.39 15.26 -5.18
N GLY A 60 -12.24 15.40 -6.20
CA GLY A 60 -11.86 15.77 -7.55
C GLY A 60 -11.16 14.67 -8.34
N ARG A 61 -11.09 13.43 -7.81
CA ARG A 61 -10.49 12.28 -8.50
C ARG A 61 -11.39 11.74 -9.61
N ALA A 62 -12.69 12.02 -9.57
CA ALA A 62 -13.65 11.68 -10.61
C ALA A 62 -14.55 12.88 -10.96
N TRP A 63 -15.05 12.93 -12.20
CA TRP A 63 -16.01 13.93 -12.64
C TRP A 63 -16.86 13.44 -13.81
N LEU A 64 -18.10 13.90 -13.89
CA LEU A 64 -19.01 13.54 -14.98
C LEU A 64 -18.77 14.43 -16.20
N THR A 65 -18.84 13.84 -17.39
CA THR A 65 -18.79 14.55 -18.68
C THR A 65 -19.89 14.03 -19.60
N GLY A 66 -20.31 14.80 -20.60
CA GLY A 66 -21.29 14.34 -21.58
C GLY A 66 -22.54 15.22 -21.63
N GLY A 67 -23.72 14.63 -21.81
CA GLY A 67 -24.93 15.41 -22.05
C GLY A 67 -26.23 14.61 -21.99
N VAL A 68 -27.34 15.33 -22.16
CA VAL A 68 -28.70 14.79 -22.14
C VAL A 68 -29.27 14.76 -23.55
N ALA A 69 -29.58 13.58 -24.05
CA ALA A 69 -30.41 13.39 -25.23
C ALA A 69 -31.88 13.64 -24.87
N GLY A 70 -32.63 14.29 -25.78
CA GLY A 70 -34.07 14.50 -25.62
C GLY A 70 -34.88 13.20 -25.64
N TRP A 71 -36.20 13.33 -25.56
CA TRP A 71 -37.11 12.19 -25.54
C TRP A 71 -37.03 11.36 -26.83
N LEU A 72 -36.56 10.11 -26.69
CA LEU A 72 -36.46 9.12 -27.76
C LEU A 72 -37.63 8.13 -27.64
N PRO A 73 -38.47 8.00 -28.69
CA PRO A 73 -39.53 7.01 -28.70
C PRO A 73 -38.96 5.61 -28.93
N VAL A 74 -39.34 4.68 -28.06
CA VAL A 74 -38.97 3.26 -28.20
C VAL A 74 -40.19 2.43 -28.59
N GLY A 75 -39.95 1.41 -29.41
CA GLY A 75 -41.00 0.62 -30.07
C GLY A 75 -41.73 -0.39 -29.20
N TYR A 76 -41.70 -0.27 -27.87
CA TYR A 76 -42.29 -1.23 -26.93
C TYR A 76 -43.10 -0.52 -25.82
N ASP A 77 -43.91 -1.30 -25.11
CA ASP A 77 -44.76 -0.89 -23.96
C ASP A 77 -44.04 -1.22 -22.66
N ASP A 78 -44.10 -0.32 -21.68
CA ASP A 78 -43.46 -0.49 -20.38
C ASP A 78 -44.44 -0.86 -19.25
N SER A 79 -45.69 -1.20 -19.55
CA SER A 79 -46.74 -1.48 -18.53
C SER A 79 -46.35 -2.47 -17.43
N LEU A 80 -45.44 -3.42 -17.71
CA LEU A 80 -44.93 -4.42 -16.76
C LEU A 80 -43.61 -4.04 -16.07
N CYS A 81 -43.02 -2.88 -16.39
CA CYS A 81 -41.73 -2.42 -15.92
C CYS A 81 -40.62 -3.48 -15.97
N GLN A 82 -40.45 -4.12 -17.14
CA GLN A 82 -39.46 -5.19 -17.34
C GLN A 82 -38.10 -4.68 -17.83
N LEU A 83 -37.84 -3.38 -17.69
CA LEU A 83 -36.60 -2.71 -18.13
C LEU A 83 -35.33 -3.22 -17.41
N TRP A 84 -35.48 -3.96 -16.31
CA TRP A 84 -34.37 -4.56 -15.56
C TRP A 84 -33.93 -5.94 -16.08
N THR A 85 -34.66 -6.54 -17.02
CA THR A 85 -34.36 -7.90 -17.51
C THR A 85 -33.17 -7.91 -18.48
N THR A 86 -32.07 -8.55 -18.08
CA THR A 86 -30.80 -8.64 -18.85
C THR A 86 -30.56 -10.00 -19.51
N ASN A 87 -31.25 -11.07 -19.10
CA ASN A 87 -30.98 -12.45 -19.53
C ASN A 87 -32.16 -13.13 -20.26
N GLU A 88 -31.81 -14.11 -21.10
CA GLU A 88 -32.62 -14.87 -22.08
C GLU A 88 -33.79 -15.71 -21.51
N GLN A 89 -34.60 -15.21 -20.59
CA GLN A 89 -35.84 -15.89 -20.21
C GLN A 89 -37.04 -15.20 -20.87
N PRO A 90 -37.92 -15.94 -21.55
CA PRO A 90 -39.07 -15.35 -22.23
C PRO A 90 -40.05 -14.68 -21.24
N PRO A 91 -40.61 -13.51 -21.56
CA PRO A 91 -40.47 -12.73 -22.82
C PRO A 91 -39.07 -12.10 -23.01
N PRO A 92 -38.61 -11.84 -24.26
CA PRO A 92 -37.24 -11.43 -24.57
C PRO A 92 -36.75 -10.20 -23.76
N PRO A 93 -35.43 -10.10 -23.46
CA PRO A 93 -34.88 -9.11 -22.55
C PRO A 93 -35.04 -7.69 -23.10
N VAL A 94 -35.90 -6.92 -22.45
CA VAL A 94 -36.27 -5.56 -22.89
C VAL A 94 -35.05 -4.63 -23.00
N MET A 95 -34.04 -4.83 -22.15
CA MET A 95 -32.84 -4.02 -22.16
C MET A 95 -31.91 -4.29 -23.35
N ALA A 96 -31.74 -5.56 -23.76
CA ALA A 96 -30.91 -5.89 -24.92
C ALA A 96 -31.55 -5.38 -26.23
N ASP A 97 -32.87 -5.53 -26.35
CA ASP A 97 -33.64 -4.98 -27.47
C ASP A 97 -33.55 -3.45 -27.50
N LEU A 98 -33.58 -2.79 -26.34
CA LEU A 98 -33.41 -1.35 -26.23
C LEU A 98 -32.02 -0.89 -26.68
N VAL A 99 -30.95 -1.56 -26.24
CA VAL A 99 -29.57 -1.26 -26.67
C VAL A 99 -29.46 -1.37 -28.19
N HIS A 100 -29.93 -2.47 -28.78
CA HIS A 100 -29.88 -2.65 -30.23
C HIS A 100 -30.77 -1.64 -30.99
N ALA A 101 -31.94 -1.30 -30.46
CA ALA A 101 -32.82 -0.32 -31.09
C ALA A 101 -32.24 1.11 -31.10
N LEU A 102 -31.46 1.47 -30.09
CA LEU A 102 -30.84 2.79 -29.96
C LEU A 102 -29.42 2.88 -30.51
N ASP A 103 -28.78 1.75 -30.83
CA ASP A 103 -27.44 1.68 -31.42
C ASP A 103 -27.24 2.62 -32.63
N PRO A 104 -28.18 2.75 -33.58
CA PRO A 104 -28.01 3.70 -34.69
C PRO A 104 -27.99 5.18 -34.28
N LEU A 105 -28.37 5.49 -33.04
CA LEU A 105 -28.45 6.84 -32.48
C LEU A 105 -27.39 7.09 -31.40
N ILE A 106 -26.84 6.03 -30.80
CA ILE A 106 -25.94 6.08 -29.65
C ILE A 106 -24.70 5.24 -29.94
N ASP A 107 -23.55 5.89 -30.03
CA ASP A 107 -22.26 5.19 -30.06
C ASP A 107 -21.86 4.81 -28.62
N TYR A 108 -22.16 3.57 -28.24
CA TYR A 108 -21.88 3.06 -26.89
C TYR A 108 -20.39 2.91 -26.58
N ALA A 109 -19.50 2.85 -27.59
CA ALA A 109 -18.05 2.77 -27.37
C ALA A 109 -17.48 4.08 -26.77
N LEU A 110 -18.22 5.18 -26.91
CA LEU A 110 -17.86 6.48 -26.37
C LEU A 110 -18.35 6.71 -24.93
N LEU A 111 -19.06 5.76 -24.34
CA LEU A 111 -19.68 5.90 -23.03
C LEU A 111 -18.96 5.08 -21.98
N ASP A 112 -18.92 5.62 -20.76
CA ASP A 112 -18.65 4.85 -19.55
C ASP A 112 -19.96 4.55 -18.81
N ARG A 113 -20.90 5.50 -18.86
CA ARG A 113 -22.16 5.52 -18.10
C ARG A 113 -23.34 5.86 -19.00
N TRP A 114 -24.43 5.11 -18.88
CA TRP A 114 -25.70 5.41 -19.54
C TRP A 114 -26.82 5.55 -18.51
N ILE A 115 -27.36 6.76 -18.37
CA ILE A 115 -28.47 7.05 -17.47
C ILE A 115 -29.76 7.09 -18.29
N ILE A 116 -30.75 6.29 -17.90
CA ILE A 116 -32.02 6.18 -18.59
C ILE A 116 -33.09 6.81 -17.71
N ILE A 117 -33.85 7.76 -18.24
CA ILE A 117 -34.98 8.37 -17.53
C ILE A 117 -36.26 8.04 -18.27
N ILE A 118 -37.21 7.47 -17.57
CA ILE A 118 -38.52 7.09 -18.10
C ILE A 118 -39.65 7.96 -17.50
N PRO A 119 -40.83 8.03 -18.11
CA PRO A 119 -42.02 8.58 -17.46
C PRO A 119 -42.31 7.79 -16.18
N GLN A 120 -42.97 8.43 -15.22
CA GLN A 120 -43.34 7.77 -13.98
C GLN A 120 -44.27 6.59 -14.26
N ASN A 121 -43.78 5.38 -14.01
CA ASN A 121 -44.53 4.15 -14.17
C ASN A 121 -44.83 3.53 -12.79
N PRO A 122 -46.10 3.43 -12.38
CA PRO A 122 -46.47 2.90 -11.07
C PRO A 122 -46.26 1.38 -10.94
N SER A 123 -46.05 0.66 -12.04
CA SER A 123 -45.72 -0.78 -12.02
C SER A 123 -44.25 -1.04 -11.65
N CYS A 124 -43.39 -0.02 -11.78
CA CYS A 124 -42.01 -0.11 -11.34
C CYS A 124 -41.94 -0.01 -9.81
N GLY A 125 -41.49 -1.08 -9.15
CA GLY A 125 -41.29 -1.11 -7.69
C GLY A 125 -40.05 -0.37 -7.18
N PHE A 126 -39.41 0.44 -8.03
CA PHE A 126 -38.16 1.14 -7.75
C PHE A 126 -38.24 2.60 -8.21
N ALA A 127 -37.46 3.46 -7.55
CA ALA A 127 -37.18 4.83 -7.99
C ALA A 127 -35.95 4.88 -8.90
N GLY A 128 -34.93 4.08 -8.56
CA GLY A 128 -33.72 3.86 -9.34
C GLY A 128 -33.43 2.36 -9.47
N TYR A 129 -32.78 1.95 -10.57
CA TYR A 129 -32.30 0.58 -10.74
C TYR A 129 -31.00 0.57 -11.55
N SER A 130 -29.92 0.08 -10.96
CA SER A 130 -28.59 0.11 -11.55
C SER A 130 -28.06 -1.26 -11.96
N SER A 131 -27.17 -1.28 -12.94
CA SER A 131 -26.20 -2.36 -13.11
C SER A 131 -25.18 -2.36 -11.98
N LEU A 132 -24.52 -3.50 -11.75
CA LEU A 132 -23.37 -3.60 -10.88
C LEU A 132 -22.11 -3.47 -11.74
N GLY A 133 -21.44 -2.31 -11.67
CA GLY A 133 -20.26 -2.05 -12.49
C GLY A 133 -20.59 -1.90 -13.99
N LYS A 134 -19.53 -1.89 -14.81
CA LYS A 134 -19.65 -1.93 -16.28
C LYS A 134 -19.93 -3.35 -16.75
N GLU A 135 -21.01 -3.49 -17.52
CA GLU A 135 -21.38 -4.74 -18.17
C GLU A 135 -20.82 -4.80 -19.60
N THR A 136 -20.70 -6.02 -20.14
CA THR A 136 -20.24 -6.23 -21.52
C THR A 136 -21.45 -6.42 -22.43
N TRP A 137 -21.50 -5.64 -23.50
CA TRP A 137 -22.58 -5.66 -24.49
C TRP A 137 -22.02 -5.97 -25.87
N ASN A 138 -22.81 -6.70 -26.65
CA ASN A 138 -22.55 -6.90 -28.07
C ASN A 138 -23.51 -6.01 -28.85
N THR A 139 -22.98 -4.99 -29.52
CA THR A 139 -23.73 -4.03 -30.34
C THR A 139 -23.34 -4.17 -31.81
N ASP A 140 -23.98 -3.43 -32.72
CA ASP A 140 -23.62 -3.50 -34.15
C ASP A 140 -22.23 -2.88 -34.40
N ASP A 141 -21.76 -2.03 -33.47
CA ASP A 141 -20.41 -1.45 -33.44
C ASP A 141 -19.35 -2.37 -32.80
N GLY A 142 -19.75 -3.53 -32.27
CA GLY A 142 -18.88 -4.54 -31.70
C GLY A 142 -19.07 -4.74 -30.19
N VAL A 143 -18.03 -5.27 -29.53
CA VAL A 143 -18.07 -5.52 -28.09
C VAL A 143 -17.68 -4.25 -27.33
N VAL A 144 -18.63 -3.71 -26.56
CA VAL A 144 -18.47 -2.48 -25.77
C VAL A 144 -18.72 -2.75 -24.29
N ARG A 145 -18.22 -1.87 -23.41
CA ARG A 145 -18.41 -1.97 -21.96
C ARG A 145 -18.85 -0.64 -21.37
N PHE A 146 -20.03 -0.61 -20.77
CA PHE A 146 -20.57 0.55 -20.07
C PHE A 146 -21.46 0.07 -18.91
N SER A 147 -21.67 0.94 -17.92
CA SER A 147 -22.66 0.71 -16.87
C SER A 147 -23.95 1.48 -17.17
N ARG A 148 -25.06 1.10 -16.53
CA ARG A 148 -26.29 1.87 -16.66
C ARG A 148 -27.04 1.97 -15.35
N PHE A 149 -27.92 2.96 -15.26
CA PHE A 149 -29.02 2.91 -14.33
C PHE A 149 -30.26 3.61 -14.88
N ILE A 150 -31.42 3.23 -14.35
CA ILE A 150 -32.73 3.72 -14.77
C ILE A 150 -33.31 4.55 -13.64
N LEU A 151 -33.87 5.72 -13.96
CA LEU A 151 -34.71 6.52 -13.07
C LEU A 151 -36.18 6.39 -13.51
N ASN A 152 -37.02 5.92 -12.60
CA ASN A 152 -38.46 5.83 -12.80
C ASN A 152 -39.13 7.17 -12.47
N GLY A 153 -39.43 7.96 -13.50
CA GLY A 153 -39.77 9.37 -13.32
C GLY A 153 -38.55 10.22 -13.00
N PHE A 154 -38.77 11.53 -12.86
CA PHE A 154 -37.70 12.48 -12.56
C PHE A 154 -38.22 13.63 -11.70
N ASP A 155 -38.21 13.44 -10.39
CA ASP A 155 -38.49 14.53 -9.46
C ASP A 155 -37.18 15.28 -9.14
N PRO A 156 -37.00 16.55 -9.54
CA PRO A 156 -35.77 17.30 -9.26
C PRO A 156 -35.40 17.37 -7.77
N ALA A 157 -36.36 17.20 -6.86
CA ALA A 157 -36.10 17.22 -5.42
C ALA A 157 -35.41 15.93 -4.91
N THR A 158 -35.52 14.82 -5.65
CA THR A 158 -35.01 13.51 -5.21
C THR A 158 -34.11 12.82 -6.25
N ALA A 159 -34.19 13.21 -7.52
CA ALA A 159 -33.48 12.57 -8.63
C ALA A 159 -31.96 12.63 -8.51
N ALA A 160 -31.38 13.73 -8.02
CA ALA A 160 -29.93 13.83 -7.82
C ALA A 160 -29.44 12.79 -6.81
N ARG A 161 -30.16 12.65 -5.71
CA ARG A 161 -29.85 11.70 -4.65
C ARG A 161 -30.02 10.24 -5.10
N VAL A 162 -31.13 9.91 -5.75
CA VAL A 162 -31.32 8.56 -6.33
C VAL A 162 -30.22 8.26 -7.35
N SER A 163 -29.85 9.23 -8.18
CA SER A 163 -28.76 9.05 -9.16
C SER A 163 -27.40 8.87 -8.50
N ALA A 164 -27.12 9.53 -7.37
CA ALA A 164 -25.89 9.30 -6.60
C ALA A 164 -25.88 7.90 -5.96
N HIS A 165 -27.02 7.41 -5.47
CA HIS A 165 -27.17 6.03 -5.03
C HIS A 165 -26.86 5.05 -6.18
N GLU A 166 -27.55 5.18 -7.31
CA GLU A 166 -27.33 4.30 -8.47
C GLU A 166 -25.94 4.44 -9.09
N PHE A 167 -25.30 5.61 -8.97
CA PHE A 167 -23.91 5.79 -9.38
C PHE A 167 -22.98 4.88 -8.59
N GLY A 168 -23.22 4.66 -7.29
CA GLY A 168 -22.39 3.78 -6.45
C GLY A 168 -22.40 2.34 -6.98
N HIS A 169 -23.60 1.79 -7.22
CA HIS A 169 -23.79 0.45 -7.83
C HIS A 169 -23.09 0.34 -9.18
N SER A 170 -23.40 1.27 -10.09
CA SER A 170 -22.90 1.23 -11.45
C SER A 170 -21.40 1.49 -11.54
N ALA A 171 -20.83 2.28 -10.63
CA ALA A 171 -19.41 2.65 -10.64
C ALA A 171 -18.52 1.68 -9.90
N GLY A 172 -18.87 1.34 -8.67
CA GLY A 172 -18.02 0.60 -7.77
C GLY A 172 -18.53 -0.77 -7.42
N THR A 173 -19.56 -1.30 -8.09
CA THR A 173 -20.24 -2.54 -7.67
C THR A 173 -20.65 -2.52 -6.21
N LEU A 174 -20.92 -1.31 -5.67
CA LEU A 174 -21.16 -1.10 -4.25
C LEU A 174 -22.40 -1.88 -3.82
N GLN A 175 -22.40 -2.41 -2.61
CA GLN A 175 -23.61 -2.93 -1.99
C GLN A 175 -24.26 -1.86 -1.15
N HIS A 176 -25.52 -2.08 -0.80
CA HIS A 176 -26.18 -1.17 0.10
C HIS A 176 -25.54 -1.24 1.50
N SER A 177 -25.32 -0.07 2.10
CA SER A 177 -24.78 0.06 3.45
C SER A 177 -25.84 -0.28 4.50
N LEU A 178 -25.40 -0.91 5.58
CA LEU A 178 -26.24 -1.41 6.66
C LEU A 178 -25.81 -0.79 7.98
N ASP A 179 -26.67 -0.83 8.99
CA ASP A 179 -26.23 -0.67 10.37
C ASP A 179 -25.83 -2.03 10.95
N HIS A 180 -24.88 -2.01 11.88
CA HIS A 180 -24.45 -3.16 12.65
C HIS A 180 -25.15 -3.15 14.02
N GLU A 181 -26.31 -3.81 14.09
CA GLU A 181 -27.14 -3.84 15.30
C GLU A 181 -26.88 -5.12 16.11
N CYS A 182 -26.42 -5.00 17.35
CA CYS A 182 -26.13 -6.15 18.23
C CYS A 182 -26.92 -6.12 19.56
N GLY A 183 -28.02 -5.38 19.61
CA GLY A 183 -28.90 -5.18 20.75
C GLY A 183 -28.26 -4.30 21.81
N ALA A 184 -27.70 -4.95 22.83
CA ALA A 184 -27.13 -4.26 23.98
C ALA A 184 -25.61 -4.03 23.89
N ALA A 185 -25.00 -4.41 22.78
CA ALA A 185 -23.57 -4.33 22.53
C ALA A 185 -23.31 -3.56 21.23
N ILE A 186 -22.12 -2.95 21.12
CA ILE A 186 -21.65 -2.27 19.91
C ILE A 186 -21.23 -3.32 18.85
N VAL A 187 -20.64 -4.42 19.30
CA VAL A 187 -20.22 -5.58 18.50
C VAL A 187 -20.50 -6.87 19.28
N GLY A 188 -20.84 -7.98 18.61
CA GLY A 188 -21.03 -9.27 19.27
C GLY A 188 -21.47 -10.43 18.35
N ASP A 189 -21.75 -11.59 18.95
CA ASP A 189 -22.08 -12.84 18.23
C ASP A 189 -23.49 -12.87 17.59
N PHE A 190 -24.38 -11.98 18.04
CA PHE A 190 -25.79 -11.98 17.66
C PHE A 190 -26.21 -10.62 17.12
N CYS A 191 -25.49 -10.16 16.10
CA CYS A 191 -25.87 -8.95 15.38
C CYS A 191 -26.87 -9.27 14.28
N SER A 192 -27.92 -8.47 14.18
CA SER A 192 -28.80 -8.47 13.03
C SER A 192 -28.38 -7.35 12.10
N ASP A 193 -27.58 -7.69 11.10
CA ASP A 193 -27.42 -6.82 9.94
C ASP A 193 -28.81 -6.73 9.30
N GLY A 194 -29.49 -5.59 9.45
CA GLY A 194 -30.87 -5.44 8.99
C GLY A 194 -31.00 -5.92 7.55
N SER A 195 -32.05 -6.69 7.22
CA SER A 195 -32.29 -7.15 5.83
C SER A 195 -32.61 -6.01 4.84
N THR A 196 -32.56 -4.76 5.32
CA THR A 196 -32.86 -3.52 4.61
C THR A 196 -31.72 -2.56 4.87
N ALA A 197 -31.24 -1.89 3.85
CA ALA A 197 -30.15 -0.94 3.97
C ALA A 197 -30.54 0.26 4.83
N THR A 198 -29.90 0.35 5.99
CA THR A 198 -30.34 1.21 7.09
C THR A 198 -29.34 2.30 7.46
N ASP A 199 -28.07 2.24 7.01
CA ASP A 199 -27.07 3.28 7.30
C ASP A 199 -27.59 4.65 6.86
N ALA A 200 -27.97 5.48 7.84
CA ALA A 200 -28.61 6.76 7.61
C ALA A 200 -27.63 7.84 7.16
N TYR A 201 -26.33 7.55 7.07
CA TYR A 201 -25.30 8.51 6.69
C TYR A 201 -24.65 8.17 5.35
N ASP A 202 -25.00 7.04 4.73
CA ASP A 202 -24.49 6.63 3.42
C ASP A 202 -25.57 6.69 2.34
N VAL A 203 -25.27 7.37 1.22
CA VAL A 203 -26.21 7.48 0.10
C VAL A 203 -26.51 6.14 -0.56
N ILE A 204 -25.67 5.11 -0.41
CA ILE A 204 -25.95 3.77 -0.95
C ILE A 204 -26.94 2.98 -0.06
N SER A 205 -27.50 3.58 0.98
CA SER A 205 -28.58 3.01 1.80
C SER A 205 -29.98 3.06 1.13
N GLN A 206 -30.95 2.25 1.59
CA GLN A 206 -32.31 2.14 1.02
C GLN A 206 -33.20 3.32 1.44
N SER A 207 -33.00 3.80 2.66
CA SER A 207 -33.47 5.12 3.06
C SER A 207 -32.39 6.06 2.58
N VAL A 208 -32.61 6.75 1.46
CA VAL A 208 -31.55 7.49 0.76
C VAL A 208 -31.50 8.93 1.30
N PRO A 209 -30.59 9.32 2.20
CA PRO A 209 -30.20 10.70 2.43
C PRO A 209 -29.07 11.07 1.47
N TYR A 210 -28.95 12.36 1.14
CA TYR A 210 -28.00 12.80 0.11
C TYR A 210 -26.63 13.12 0.71
N GLY A 211 -26.05 12.16 1.43
CA GLY A 211 -24.75 12.26 2.12
C GLY A 211 -23.59 11.61 1.35
N HIS A 212 -22.38 11.70 1.89
CA HIS A 212 -21.22 10.98 1.35
C HIS A 212 -21.35 9.46 1.48
N TYR A 213 -20.66 8.73 0.58
CA TYR A 213 -20.35 7.31 0.79
C TYR A 213 -19.48 7.10 2.02
N SER A 214 -19.64 5.95 2.69
CA SER A 214 -18.78 5.48 3.78
C SER A 214 -17.33 5.28 3.35
N ALA A 215 -16.41 5.20 4.32
CA ALA A 215 -15.00 4.98 4.03
C ALA A 215 -14.73 3.66 3.27
N PRO A 216 -15.32 2.50 3.63
CA PRO A 216 -15.19 1.27 2.85
C PRO A 216 -15.66 1.45 1.39
N ASN A 217 -16.78 2.14 1.18
CA ASN A 217 -17.32 2.42 -0.15
C ASN A 217 -16.39 3.29 -0.99
N LYS A 218 -15.79 4.32 -0.37
CA LYS A 218 -14.83 5.19 -1.06
C LYS A 218 -13.50 4.49 -1.35
N GLU A 219 -13.04 3.56 -0.50
CA GLU A 219 -11.89 2.70 -0.82
C GLU A 219 -12.22 1.79 -2.01
N ALA A 220 -13.40 1.15 -2.03
CA ALA A 220 -13.84 0.30 -3.14
C ALA A 220 -13.91 1.07 -4.48
N LEU A 221 -14.20 2.37 -4.43
CA LEU A 221 -14.17 3.27 -5.58
C LEU A 221 -12.79 3.82 -5.93
N HIS A 222 -11.72 3.44 -5.22
CA HIS A 222 -10.39 4.04 -5.35
C HIS A 222 -10.33 5.52 -4.99
N TRP A 223 -11.32 6.07 -4.28
CA TRP A 223 -11.36 7.50 -3.95
C TRP A 223 -10.50 7.84 -2.73
N LEU A 224 -10.15 6.86 -1.90
CA LEU A 224 -9.29 7.02 -0.72
C LEU A 224 -7.84 6.53 -0.88
N ASP A 225 -7.42 5.93 -1.99
CA ASP A 225 -6.09 5.28 -2.12
C ASP A 225 -4.88 6.11 -1.63
N THR A 226 -4.94 7.44 -1.71
CA THR A 226 -3.86 8.35 -1.28
C THR A 226 -4.01 8.88 0.14
N ASN A 227 -5.15 8.64 0.79
CA ASN A 227 -5.55 9.23 2.06
C ASN A 227 -6.10 8.19 3.07
N LEU A 228 -6.06 6.91 2.73
CA LEU A 228 -6.34 5.79 3.63
C LEU A 228 -5.04 5.32 4.28
N VAL A 229 -5.02 5.21 5.59
CA VAL A 229 -3.87 4.65 6.34
C VAL A 229 -4.27 3.30 6.90
N GLU A 230 -3.53 2.26 6.50
CA GLU A 230 -3.60 0.94 7.14
C GLU A 230 -2.89 1.01 8.51
N VAL A 231 -3.60 0.62 9.56
CA VAL A 231 -3.12 0.57 10.93
C VAL A 231 -2.49 -0.79 11.17
N THR A 232 -1.19 -0.80 11.43
CA THR A 232 -0.45 -2.01 11.79
C THR A 232 -0.29 -2.10 13.31
N PRO A 233 -0.19 -3.30 13.89
CA PRO A 233 0.16 -3.46 15.30
C PRO A 233 1.46 -2.71 15.67
N PRO A 234 1.60 -2.20 16.91
CA PRO A 234 0.62 -2.21 18.01
C PRO A 234 -0.53 -1.19 17.88
N GLY A 235 -0.61 -0.49 16.75
CA GLY A 235 -1.41 0.72 16.59
C GLY A 235 -0.58 1.98 16.82
N GLY A 236 -1.26 3.10 17.12
CA GLY A 236 -0.62 4.41 17.26
C GLY A 236 -1.64 5.55 17.34
N THR A 237 -1.13 6.79 17.33
CA THR A 237 -1.95 8.00 17.26
C THR A 237 -1.96 8.54 15.85
N TYR A 238 -3.16 8.86 15.36
CA TYR A 238 -3.42 9.31 14.00
C TYR A 238 -4.24 10.60 14.01
N PHE A 239 -4.09 11.40 12.96
CA PHE A 239 -4.80 12.66 12.78
C PHE A 239 -5.65 12.56 11.52
N LEU A 240 -6.97 12.69 11.69
CA LEU A 240 -7.95 12.57 10.61
C LEU A 240 -8.44 13.95 10.18
N GLU A 241 -8.19 14.32 8.94
CA GLU A 241 -8.85 15.46 8.30
C GLU A 241 -10.33 15.11 8.05
N SER A 242 -11.23 16.10 8.14
CA SER A 242 -12.61 15.86 7.76
C SER A 242 -12.70 15.64 6.27
N TYR A 243 -13.39 14.59 5.85
CA TYR A 243 -13.50 14.26 4.43
C TYR A 243 -14.76 14.80 3.75
N SER A 244 -15.63 15.52 4.47
CA SER A 244 -16.82 16.20 3.92
C SER A 244 -16.47 17.56 3.27
N LEU A 245 -15.28 17.65 2.64
CA LEU A 245 -14.70 18.91 2.17
C LEU A 245 -15.51 19.49 1.00
N PRO A 246 -15.80 20.80 0.99
CA PRO A 246 -16.54 21.42 -0.12
C PRO A 246 -15.76 21.32 -1.44
N ALA A 247 -16.46 21.08 -2.55
CA ALA A 247 -15.89 20.92 -3.91
C ALA A 247 -14.94 22.04 -4.42
N SER A 248 -14.92 23.20 -3.76
CA SER A 248 -14.05 24.35 -4.08
C SER A 248 -12.75 24.42 -3.26
N GLY A 249 -12.52 23.45 -2.36
CA GLY A 249 -11.31 23.33 -1.56
C GLY A 249 -10.10 22.77 -2.33
N SER A 250 -8.91 22.91 -1.75
CA SER A 250 -7.76 22.11 -2.20
C SER A 250 -8.00 20.63 -1.87
N PRO A 251 -7.51 19.69 -2.68
CA PRO A 251 -7.60 18.27 -2.35
C PRO A 251 -7.02 18.00 -0.96
N PRO A 252 -7.61 17.09 -0.18
CA PRO A 252 -7.07 16.69 1.12
C PRO A 252 -5.66 16.14 0.95
N THR A 253 -4.77 16.55 1.83
CA THR A 253 -3.35 16.14 1.80
C THR A 253 -2.99 15.18 2.92
N GLY A 254 -3.78 15.16 3.99
CA GLY A 254 -3.60 14.28 5.13
C GLY A 254 -4.45 13.01 5.07
N THR A 255 -4.54 12.33 6.20
CA THR A 255 -5.32 11.10 6.35
C THR A 255 -6.80 11.43 6.47
N LEU A 256 -7.64 10.75 5.68
CA LEU A 256 -9.11 10.91 5.74
C LEU A 256 -9.81 9.75 6.45
N ALA A 257 -9.21 8.58 6.40
CA ALA A 257 -9.69 7.40 7.08
C ALA A 257 -8.53 6.49 7.50
N LEU A 258 -8.75 5.76 8.58
CA LEU A 258 -7.94 4.61 8.97
C LEU A 258 -8.63 3.34 8.55
N ARG A 259 -7.83 2.32 8.31
CA ARG A 259 -8.30 0.95 8.27
C ARG A 259 -7.53 0.09 9.26
N ILE A 260 -8.24 -0.69 10.05
CA ILE A 260 -7.69 -1.59 11.06
C ILE A 260 -8.06 -3.01 10.62
N PRO A 261 -7.15 -3.74 9.95
CA PRO A 261 -7.43 -5.07 9.45
C PRO A 261 -7.59 -6.07 10.60
N VAL A 262 -8.61 -6.95 10.50
CA VAL A 262 -8.83 -8.07 11.45
C VAL A 262 -8.47 -9.44 10.84
N GLU A 263 -7.98 -9.47 9.59
CA GLU A 263 -7.69 -10.70 8.84
C GLU A 263 -6.64 -11.64 9.50
N TRP A 264 -5.90 -11.14 10.50
CA TRP A 264 -4.89 -11.88 11.27
C TRP A 264 -5.49 -12.63 12.48
N LEU A 265 -6.76 -12.38 12.82
CA LEU A 265 -7.42 -12.99 13.97
C LEU A 265 -8.17 -14.26 13.50
N ILE A 266 -7.68 -15.42 13.93
CA ILE A 266 -8.04 -16.77 13.43
C ILE A 266 -9.53 -17.17 13.62
N ASP A 267 -10.39 -16.35 14.22
CA ASP A 267 -11.74 -16.79 14.61
C ASP A 267 -12.84 -15.70 14.52
N ASP A 268 -12.72 -14.69 13.64
CA ASP A 268 -13.81 -13.72 13.47
C ASP A 268 -15.00 -14.32 12.69
N LEU A 269 -15.99 -14.83 13.43
CA LEU A 269 -17.25 -15.36 12.92
C LEU A 269 -18.19 -14.30 12.30
N ARG A 270 -17.81 -13.01 12.34
CA ARG A 270 -18.64 -11.88 11.87
C ARG A 270 -18.52 -11.62 10.37
N GLY A 271 -17.55 -12.22 9.68
CA GLY A 271 -17.37 -12.04 8.22
C GLY A 271 -16.91 -10.65 7.80
N ALA A 272 -16.32 -9.88 8.73
CA ALA A 272 -15.73 -8.57 8.47
C ALA A 272 -14.21 -8.68 8.23
N SER A 273 -13.66 -7.89 7.30
CA SER A 273 -12.22 -7.88 6.99
C SER A 273 -11.46 -6.75 7.71
N GLY A 274 -12.16 -5.77 8.30
CA GLY A 274 -11.55 -4.71 9.12
C GLY A 274 -12.49 -3.61 9.58
N TYR A 275 -12.02 -2.80 10.53
CA TYR A 275 -12.66 -1.55 10.96
C TYR A 275 -12.15 -0.38 10.13
N TYR A 276 -13.03 0.57 9.83
CA TYR A 276 -12.71 1.84 9.19
C TYR A 276 -13.07 2.95 10.16
N VAL A 277 -12.11 3.84 10.41
CA VAL A 277 -12.31 5.00 11.28
C VAL A 277 -12.22 6.25 10.44
N SER A 278 -13.23 7.09 10.49
CA SER A 278 -13.30 8.27 9.66
C SER A 278 -13.85 9.48 10.40
N TYR A 279 -13.46 10.69 9.99
CA TYR A 279 -13.95 11.93 10.58
C TYR A 279 -14.85 12.67 9.57
N ARG A 280 -16.14 12.73 9.87
CA ARG A 280 -17.15 13.45 9.07
C ARG A 280 -17.59 14.70 9.83
N THR A 281 -17.92 15.75 9.09
CA THR A 281 -18.45 16.99 9.67
C THR A 281 -19.65 17.47 8.89
N GLN A 282 -20.51 18.27 9.53
CA GLN A 282 -21.71 18.87 8.91
C GLN A 282 -21.35 19.95 7.86
N THR A 283 -20.71 19.53 6.78
CA THR A 283 -20.27 20.37 5.66
C THR A 283 -20.53 19.66 4.33
N GLY A 284 -20.56 20.41 3.23
CA GLY A 284 -20.79 19.82 1.91
C GLY A 284 -22.13 19.07 1.82
N PHE A 285 -22.12 17.90 1.19
CA PHE A 285 -23.28 16.99 1.13
C PHE A 285 -23.68 16.40 2.49
N ASP A 286 -22.80 16.43 3.50
CA ASP A 286 -23.11 16.01 4.86
C ASP A 286 -23.77 17.09 5.72
N ALA A 287 -23.97 18.30 5.18
CA ALA A 287 -24.58 19.42 5.93
C ALA A 287 -26.01 19.14 6.43
N ILE A 288 -26.67 18.12 5.87
CA ILE A 288 -28.03 17.70 6.25
C ILE A 288 -28.09 16.95 7.58
N PHE A 289 -26.96 16.46 8.11
CA PHE A 289 -26.91 15.64 9.32
C PHE A 289 -26.47 16.49 10.53
N PRO A 290 -27.40 16.88 11.43
CA PRO A 290 -27.06 17.70 12.60
C PRO A 290 -26.12 17.00 13.60
N GLU A 291 -26.11 15.67 13.62
CA GLU A 291 -25.26 14.84 14.48
C GLU A 291 -23.77 15.06 14.17
N LEU A 292 -23.44 15.27 12.88
CA LEU A 292 -22.09 15.60 12.41
C LEU A 292 -21.65 17.03 12.77
N GLY A 293 -22.48 17.77 13.52
CA GLY A 293 -22.14 19.05 14.12
C GLY A 293 -21.27 18.93 15.38
N THR A 294 -21.10 17.71 15.91
CA THR A 294 -20.17 17.42 17.02
C THR A 294 -18.93 16.70 16.51
N ASP A 295 -17.83 16.83 17.26
CA ASP A 295 -16.56 16.19 16.91
C ASP A 295 -16.53 14.74 17.44
N GLY A 296 -16.37 13.79 16.53
CA GLY A 296 -16.27 12.36 16.86
C GLY A 296 -15.89 11.53 15.64
N ALA A 297 -15.44 10.31 15.90
CA ALA A 297 -15.09 9.34 14.88
C ALA A 297 -16.31 8.51 14.50
N MET A 298 -16.54 8.32 13.20
CA MET A 298 -17.50 7.36 12.66
C MET A 298 -16.77 6.07 12.33
N ILE A 299 -17.33 4.94 12.80
CA ILE A 299 -16.69 3.63 12.68
C ILE A 299 -17.57 2.70 11.85
N HIS A 300 -17.02 2.16 10.76
CA HIS A 300 -17.67 1.17 9.92
C HIS A 300 -16.89 -0.15 9.96
N LEU A 301 -17.60 -1.28 9.86
CA LEU A 301 -17.01 -2.55 9.45
C LEU A 301 -17.08 -2.65 7.92
N ASP A 302 -16.04 -3.21 7.27
CA ASP A 302 -16.28 -3.83 5.96
C ASP A 302 -16.96 -5.18 6.18
N GLY A 303 -17.99 -5.48 5.41
CA GLY A 303 -18.65 -6.77 5.40
C GLY A 303 -18.31 -7.51 4.10
N ASP A 304 -17.83 -8.75 4.21
CA ASP A 304 -17.94 -9.69 3.09
C ASP A 304 -19.35 -10.29 3.15
N PHE A 305 -20.35 -9.59 2.58
CA PHE A 305 -21.65 -10.22 2.33
C PHE A 305 -21.44 -11.31 1.27
N TYR A 306 -21.13 -12.52 1.74
CA TYR A 306 -20.92 -13.72 0.92
C TYR A 306 -22.25 -14.18 0.32
N ILE A 307 -22.76 -13.39 -0.63
CA ILE A 307 -23.70 -13.85 -1.63
C ILE A 307 -22.83 -14.13 -2.86
N PRO A 308 -22.77 -15.37 -3.38
CA PRO A 308 -22.04 -15.68 -4.60
C PRO A 308 -22.82 -15.09 -5.79
N LEU A 309 -22.76 -13.77 -5.93
CA LEU A 309 -23.24 -13.04 -7.08
C LEU A 309 -22.10 -12.97 -8.11
N ASP A 310 -22.47 -13.15 -9.37
CA ASP A 310 -21.59 -12.97 -10.52
C ASP A 310 -22.11 -11.76 -11.31
N PRO A 311 -21.39 -10.62 -11.36
CA PRO A 311 -20.03 -10.40 -10.85
C PRO A 311 -19.96 -10.22 -9.32
N PRO A 312 -18.76 -10.37 -8.71
CA PRO A 312 -18.53 -10.09 -7.29
C PRO A 312 -18.90 -8.65 -6.96
N VAL A 313 -19.50 -8.43 -5.79
CA VAL A 313 -19.88 -7.12 -5.28
C VAL A 313 -18.88 -6.64 -4.23
N THR A 314 -18.79 -5.33 -4.01
CA THR A 314 -17.83 -4.70 -3.09
C THR A 314 -18.51 -3.63 -2.23
N GLY A 315 -17.83 -3.09 -1.22
CA GLY A 315 -18.35 -1.94 -0.47
C GLY A 315 -19.57 -2.21 0.42
N ALA A 316 -19.81 -3.45 0.86
CA ALA A 316 -20.77 -3.61 1.95
C ALA A 316 -20.13 -3.00 3.21
N SER A 317 -20.67 -1.89 3.70
CA SER A 317 -20.26 -1.27 4.96
C SER A 317 -21.34 -1.43 6.01
N GLN A 318 -20.93 -1.69 7.25
CA GLN A 318 -21.83 -1.75 8.39
C GLN A 318 -21.46 -0.66 9.38
N LEU A 319 -22.37 0.29 9.63
CA LEU A 319 -22.15 1.37 10.58
C LEU A 319 -22.28 0.84 12.01
N LEU A 320 -21.26 1.05 12.84
CA LEU A 320 -21.35 0.67 14.25
C LEU A 320 -22.16 1.69 15.05
N ASP A 321 -23.06 1.19 15.89
CA ASP A 321 -23.78 1.98 16.89
C ASP A 321 -22.91 2.16 18.14
N MET A 322 -22.57 3.40 18.50
CA MET A 322 -21.71 3.71 19.65
C MET A 322 -22.48 3.80 20.98
N SER A 323 -23.82 3.74 20.98
CA SER A 323 -24.66 3.78 22.18
C SER A 323 -25.80 2.75 22.15
N PRO A 324 -25.47 1.45 22.21
CA PRO A 324 -26.47 0.40 22.13
C PRO A 324 -27.55 0.54 23.22
N ASN A 325 -28.81 0.28 22.86
CA ASN A 325 -30.04 0.41 23.66
C ASN A 325 -30.59 1.84 23.87
N ALA A 326 -30.36 2.78 22.95
CA ALA A 326 -30.96 4.11 23.07
C ALA A 326 -32.47 4.09 22.75
N ASP A 327 -32.95 3.22 21.84
CA ASP A 327 -34.39 3.06 21.59
C ASP A 327 -34.81 1.73 20.91
N PHE A 328 -36.11 1.46 20.79
CA PHE A 328 -36.64 0.23 20.18
C PHE A 328 -36.65 0.23 18.64
N SER A 329 -36.20 1.29 17.98
CA SER A 329 -36.24 1.44 16.52
C SER A 329 -34.85 1.68 15.96
N GLN A 330 -34.43 0.84 15.02
CA GLN A 330 -33.13 0.86 14.34
C GLN A 330 -32.76 2.25 13.78
N LEU A 331 -33.74 2.95 13.21
CA LEU A 331 -33.53 4.29 12.64
C LEU A 331 -33.28 5.39 13.69
N LEU A 332 -33.58 5.13 14.97
CA LEU A 332 -33.35 6.04 16.09
C LEU A 332 -32.13 5.63 16.92
N ASP A 333 -31.75 4.35 16.91
CA ASP A 333 -30.49 3.88 17.53
C ASP A 333 -29.27 4.43 16.77
N SER A 334 -29.38 4.67 15.45
CA SER A 334 -28.30 5.28 14.66
C SER A 334 -28.15 6.81 14.80
N GLU A 335 -28.78 7.47 15.80
CA GLU A 335 -28.64 8.92 16.00
C GLU A 335 -27.36 9.33 16.77
N ASP A 336 -26.64 8.41 17.41
CA ASP A 336 -25.40 8.69 18.15
C ASP A 336 -24.22 7.79 17.77
N VAL A 337 -24.09 7.59 16.47
CA VAL A 337 -23.05 6.84 15.75
C VAL A 337 -21.62 7.37 15.90
N LEU A 338 -21.43 8.55 16.50
CA LEU A 338 -20.11 9.15 16.66
C LEU A 338 -19.49 8.71 17.97
N LEU A 339 -18.30 8.12 17.88
CA LEU A 339 -17.41 7.99 19.03
C LEU A 339 -16.85 9.38 19.35
N GLY A 340 -17.45 10.05 20.33
CA GLY A 340 -17.15 11.43 20.69
C GLY A 340 -15.79 11.59 21.37
N VAL A 341 -15.33 12.84 21.44
CA VAL A 341 -14.08 13.21 22.12
C VAL A 341 -14.06 12.72 23.58
N GLY A 342 -13.01 11.99 23.94
CA GLY A 342 -12.79 11.38 25.25
C GLY A 342 -13.47 10.01 25.43
N GLN A 343 -14.11 9.47 24.39
CA GLN A 343 -14.71 8.14 24.40
C GLN A 343 -13.78 7.10 23.76
N THR A 344 -13.94 5.85 24.19
CA THR A 344 -13.19 4.69 23.71
C THR A 344 -14.18 3.62 23.26
N PHE A 345 -14.02 3.14 22.03
CA PHE A 345 -14.59 1.88 21.56
C PHE A 345 -13.60 0.75 21.88
N ASP A 346 -14.13 -0.35 22.41
CA ASP A 346 -13.36 -1.52 22.82
C ASP A 346 -13.98 -2.79 22.23
N ASP A 347 -13.27 -3.41 21.30
CA ASP A 347 -13.47 -4.79 20.89
C ASP A 347 -12.40 -5.67 21.53
N SER A 348 -12.61 -6.01 22.81
CA SER A 348 -11.75 -6.93 23.56
C SER A 348 -11.65 -8.33 22.96
N GLU A 349 -12.62 -8.75 22.15
CA GLU A 349 -12.57 -10.05 21.47
C GLU A 349 -11.56 -10.05 20.33
N ASN A 350 -11.33 -8.91 19.68
CA ASN A 350 -10.30 -8.75 18.66
C ASN A 350 -9.08 -7.96 19.15
N GLY A 351 -9.09 -7.58 20.43
CA GLY A 351 -8.02 -6.81 21.06
C GLY A 351 -7.85 -5.42 20.44
N ILE A 352 -8.90 -4.84 19.89
CA ILE A 352 -8.89 -3.53 19.24
C ILE A 352 -9.51 -2.51 20.20
N GLN A 353 -8.79 -1.42 20.43
CA GLN A 353 -9.33 -0.22 21.08
C GLN A 353 -9.14 0.97 20.16
N ILE A 354 -10.17 1.81 20.06
CA ILE A 354 -10.16 3.05 19.30
C ILE A 354 -10.61 4.14 20.27
N GLU A 355 -9.77 5.13 20.52
CA GLU A 355 -10.05 6.25 21.43
C GLU A 355 -9.97 7.56 20.66
N VAL A 356 -10.96 8.43 20.82
CA VAL A 356 -10.91 9.79 20.26
C VAL A 356 -10.33 10.72 21.32
N LEU A 357 -9.08 11.15 21.13
CA LEU A 357 -8.35 11.96 22.11
C LEU A 357 -8.82 13.42 22.11
N GLY A 358 -9.23 13.94 20.95
CA GLY A 358 -9.65 15.32 20.81
C GLY A 358 -9.42 15.87 19.41
N ARG A 359 -9.14 17.17 19.34
CA ARG A 359 -8.83 17.86 18.09
C ARG A 359 -7.50 18.59 18.17
N VAL A 360 -6.74 18.47 17.09
CA VAL A 360 -5.53 19.25 16.85
C VAL A 360 -5.75 20.05 15.57
N GLY A 361 -6.01 21.34 15.72
CA GLY A 361 -6.41 22.19 14.60
C GLY A 361 -7.72 21.72 13.96
N ASN A 362 -7.68 21.36 12.68
CA ASN A 362 -8.86 20.89 11.94
C ASN A 362 -8.98 19.36 11.90
N GLU A 363 -8.06 18.64 12.53
CA GLU A 363 -7.99 17.18 12.50
C GLU A 363 -8.54 16.59 13.81
N LEU A 364 -9.18 15.43 13.69
CA LEU A 364 -9.56 14.59 14.82
C LEU A 364 -8.37 13.70 15.21
N GLU A 365 -7.95 13.76 16.46
CA GLU A 365 -6.87 12.93 16.99
C GLU A 365 -7.44 11.62 17.53
N VAL A 366 -7.02 10.49 16.96
CA VAL A 366 -7.51 9.16 17.29
C VAL A 366 -6.33 8.26 17.68
N ALA A 367 -6.42 7.60 18.83
CA ALA A 367 -5.50 6.54 19.22
C ALA A 367 -6.12 5.18 18.92
N VAL A 368 -5.37 4.33 18.23
CA VAL A 368 -5.75 2.93 17.98
C VAL A 368 -4.76 2.03 18.69
N THR A 369 -5.25 1.04 19.42
CA THR A 369 -4.44 -0.02 20.02
C THR A 369 -4.90 -1.36 19.49
N ILE A 370 -3.95 -2.18 19.04
CA ILE A 370 -4.18 -3.57 18.64
C ILE A 370 -3.37 -4.42 19.61
N SER A 371 -3.99 -5.36 20.31
CA SER A 371 -3.38 -6.13 21.41
C SER A 371 -3.41 -7.65 21.22
N LYS A 372 -4.31 -8.17 20.39
CA LYS A 372 -4.44 -9.61 20.12
C LYS A 372 -3.64 -10.11 18.91
N TYR A 373 -2.88 -9.24 18.25
CA TYR A 373 -1.84 -9.72 17.35
C TYR A 373 -0.90 -10.67 18.13
N CYS A 374 -0.60 -10.30 19.38
CA CYS A 374 0.27 -11.04 20.28
C CYS A 374 -0.42 -12.06 21.20
N GLY A 375 0.18 -13.24 21.35
CA GLY A 375 -0.24 -14.28 22.31
C GLY A 375 -1.02 -15.44 21.67
N ASN A 376 -1.06 -15.54 20.34
CA ASN A 376 -1.73 -16.61 19.59
C ASN A 376 -0.87 -17.89 19.46
N GLY A 377 0.40 -17.83 19.91
CA GLY A 377 1.36 -18.92 19.91
C GLY A 377 2.10 -19.13 18.58
N THR A 378 1.96 -18.22 17.62
CA THR A 378 2.63 -18.23 16.32
C THR A 378 3.23 -16.86 16.06
N ILE A 379 4.53 -16.79 15.79
CA ILE A 379 5.15 -15.52 15.38
C ILE A 379 4.69 -15.18 13.96
N GLU A 380 4.12 -13.99 13.79
CA GLU A 380 3.68 -13.43 12.51
C GLU A 380 4.50 -12.18 12.13
N PRO A 381 5.70 -12.34 11.53
CA PRO A 381 6.61 -11.23 11.26
C PRO A 381 6.02 -10.17 10.31
N GLU A 382 5.11 -10.56 9.42
CA GLU A 382 4.41 -9.68 8.49
C GLU A 382 3.61 -8.57 9.15
N ILE A 383 3.20 -8.76 10.41
CA ILE A 383 2.45 -7.76 11.21
C ILE A 383 3.28 -7.19 12.37
N GLY A 384 4.59 -7.43 12.37
CA GLY A 384 5.54 -6.78 13.30
C GLY A 384 5.87 -7.57 14.56
N GLU A 385 5.50 -8.85 14.63
CA GLU A 385 5.87 -9.71 15.76
C GLU A 385 7.32 -10.16 15.71
N THR A 386 7.98 -10.14 16.87
CA THR A 386 9.34 -10.68 17.03
C THR A 386 9.37 -11.96 17.86
N CYS A 387 8.33 -12.19 18.65
CA CYS A 387 8.07 -13.34 19.49
C CYS A 387 6.56 -13.42 19.74
N ASP A 388 6.04 -14.55 20.20
CA ASP A 388 4.66 -14.70 20.67
C ASP A 388 4.63 -15.58 21.94
N GLY A 389 4.35 -14.96 23.09
CA GLY A 389 4.23 -15.67 24.36
C GLY A 389 5.49 -16.46 24.72
N SER A 390 5.42 -17.80 24.58
CA SER A 390 6.57 -18.70 24.78
C SER A 390 7.32 -19.05 23.51
N ASP A 391 6.73 -18.81 22.34
CA ASP A 391 7.42 -18.90 21.06
C ASP A 391 8.32 -17.68 20.89
N LEU A 392 9.61 -17.83 21.19
CA LEU A 392 10.59 -16.77 21.03
C LEU A 392 11.28 -16.84 19.66
N GLY A 393 10.81 -17.67 18.73
CA GLY A 393 11.43 -17.79 17.41
C GLY A 393 12.81 -18.43 17.47
N LEU A 394 13.06 -19.22 18.52
CA LEU A 394 14.37 -19.75 18.93
C LEU A 394 15.38 -18.68 19.41
N GLU A 395 14.93 -17.44 19.61
CA GLU A 395 15.76 -16.38 20.15
C GLU A 395 16.01 -16.57 21.65
N THR A 396 17.17 -16.10 22.10
CA THR A 396 17.68 -16.14 23.46
C THR A 396 18.30 -14.78 23.79
N CYS A 397 18.55 -14.48 25.06
CA CYS A 397 19.29 -13.28 25.42
C CYS A 397 20.60 -13.15 24.61
N SER A 398 21.29 -14.27 24.35
CA SER A 398 22.52 -14.33 23.54
C SER A 398 22.33 -13.95 22.08
N SER A 399 21.23 -14.37 21.46
CA SER A 399 20.97 -14.05 20.06
C SER A 399 20.43 -12.63 19.87
N VAL A 400 19.80 -12.03 20.89
CA VAL A 400 19.37 -10.61 20.88
C VAL A 400 20.39 -9.66 21.53
N GLY A 401 21.65 -10.07 21.63
CA GLY A 401 22.76 -9.18 21.98
C GLY A 401 23.10 -9.06 23.47
N TRP A 402 22.83 -10.07 24.29
CA TRP A 402 23.16 -10.13 25.73
C TRP A 402 23.87 -11.43 26.11
N SER A 403 24.90 -11.41 26.96
CA SER A 403 25.69 -12.62 27.22
C SER A 403 24.93 -13.77 27.93
N SER A 404 23.86 -13.49 28.66
CA SER A 404 23.12 -14.47 29.46
C SER A 404 21.72 -13.98 29.87
N GLY A 405 20.94 -14.84 30.52
CA GLY A 405 19.63 -14.53 31.08
C GLY A 405 18.50 -15.32 30.44
N THR A 406 17.26 -14.94 30.77
CA THR A 406 16.06 -15.50 30.16
C THR A 406 15.42 -14.41 29.32
N LEU A 407 15.22 -14.67 28.03
CA LEU A 407 14.48 -13.79 27.13
C LEU A 407 12.99 -14.05 27.34
N ALA A 408 12.19 -13.00 27.38
CA ALA A 408 10.74 -13.10 27.45
C ALA A 408 10.11 -12.37 26.27
N CYS A 409 8.85 -12.67 25.99
CA CYS A 409 8.04 -11.92 25.05
C CYS A 409 7.11 -10.98 25.82
N SER A 410 7.10 -9.70 25.45
CA SER A 410 6.19 -8.72 26.04
C SER A 410 4.74 -8.97 25.60
N ALA A 411 3.78 -8.32 26.26
CA ALA A 411 2.38 -8.31 25.82
C ALA A 411 2.14 -7.59 24.47
N THR A 412 3.20 -7.04 23.87
CA THR A 412 3.20 -6.37 22.56
C THR A 412 4.13 -7.08 21.57
N CYS A 413 4.41 -8.37 21.79
CA CYS A 413 5.21 -9.23 20.91
C CYS A 413 6.58 -8.66 20.52
N GLN A 414 7.16 -7.92 21.48
CA GLN A 414 8.54 -7.45 21.46
C GLN A 414 9.36 -8.22 22.48
N PHE A 415 10.63 -8.46 22.17
CA PHE A 415 11.55 -9.06 23.12
C PHE A 415 11.70 -8.22 24.38
N GLU A 416 11.39 -8.81 25.54
CA GLU A 416 11.64 -8.22 26.84
C GLU A 416 13.00 -8.68 27.36
N THR A 417 13.97 -7.77 27.35
CA THR A 417 15.36 -8.06 27.75
C THR A 417 15.66 -7.65 29.19
N SER A 418 14.64 -7.30 29.98
CA SER A 418 14.78 -6.83 31.37
C SER A 418 15.43 -7.87 32.29
N THR A 419 15.35 -9.16 31.92
CA THR A 419 15.96 -10.31 32.59
C THR A 419 17.23 -10.84 31.91
N CYS A 420 17.71 -10.19 30.86
CA CYS A 420 19.00 -10.47 30.24
C CYS A 420 20.17 -9.83 31.03
N SER A 421 21.41 -10.33 30.87
CA SER A 421 22.57 -9.92 31.70
C SER A 421 23.93 -10.07 30.98
N GLY A 422 24.90 -9.28 31.44
CA GLY A 422 26.35 -9.34 31.10
C GLY A 422 26.73 -8.56 29.83
N GLY A 423 27.12 -7.30 30.04
CA GLY A 423 27.15 -6.22 29.06
C GLY A 423 28.24 -6.28 27.99
N PHE A 424 27.85 -6.78 26.84
CA PHE A 424 28.28 -6.28 25.53
C PHE A 424 27.00 -6.10 24.72
N ARG A 425 26.76 -4.92 24.13
CA ARG A 425 25.57 -4.65 23.33
C ARG A 425 25.89 -4.88 21.85
N CYS A 426 25.13 -5.78 21.24
CA CYS A 426 24.94 -5.77 19.80
C CYS A 426 23.78 -4.83 19.44
N GLY A 427 23.67 -4.52 18.16
CA GLY A 427 22.51 -3.83 17.61
C GLY A 427 21.27 -4.72 17.75
N PRO A 428 20.06 -4.15 17.73
CA PRO A 428 18.83 -4.95 17.76
C PRO A 428 18.84 -6.04 16.69
N GLY A 429 18.60 -7.30 17.07
CA GLY A 429 18.57 -8.44 16.16
C GLY A 429 19.92 -8.95 15.66
N HIS A 430 21.05 -8.44 16.18
CA HIS A 430 22.39 -8.89 15.77
C HIS A 430 22.93 -9.99 16.69
N ALA A 431 23.46 -11.05 16.09
CA ALA A 431 23.97 -12.21 16.83
C ALA A 431 25.33 -11.92 17.48
N TYR A 432 25.47 -12.19 18.78
CA TYR A 432 26.74 -12.06 19.51
C TYR A 432 27.56 -13.37 19.48
N ASP A 433 28.83 -13.29 19.12
CA ASP A 433 29.80 -14.39 19.28
C ASP A 433 30.71 -14.14 20.50
N PRO A 434 30.56 -14.92 21.59
CA PRO A 434 31.36 -14.76 22.80
C PRO A 434 32.81 -15.25 22.66
N ALA A 435 33.14 -16.03 21.62
CA ALA A 435 34.52 -16.49 21.41
C ALA A 435 35.40 -15.40 20.79
N THR A 436 34.81 -14.53 19.99
CA THR A 436 35.50 -13.44 19.29
C THR A 436 35.13 -12.04 19.81
N GLU A 437 34.13 -11.94 20.70
CA GLU A 437 33.59 -10.67 21.22
C GLU A 437 33.05 -9.76 20.09
N THR A 438 32.49 -10.36 19.05
CA THR A 438 31.95 -9.66 17.87
C THR A 438 30.46 -9.87 17.71
N CYS A 439 29.79 -8.90 17.11
CA CYS A 439 28.39 -8.96 16.70
C CYS A 439 28.29 -9.19 15.19
N THR A 440 27.29 -9.94 14.74
CA THR A 440 26.99 -10.18 13.33
C THR A 440 25.62 -9.62 12.99
N ALA A 441 25.58 -8.65 12.08
CA ALA A 441 24.36 -8.12 11.47
C ALA A 441 24.12 -8.82 10.13
N GLU A 442 22.96 -9.46 9.95
CA GLU A 442 22.51 -9.95 8.64
C GLU A 442 21.45 -9.01 8.09
N VAL A 443 21.80 -8.23 7.07
CA VAL A 443 20.90 -7.24 6.45
C VAL A 443 20.43 -7.76 5.10
N LEU A 444 19.12 -7.93 4.95
CA LEU A 444 18.49 -8.32 3.69
C LEU A 444 18.11 -7.09 2.88
N LEU A 445 18.32 -7.15 1.57
CA LEU A 445 17.84 -6.10 0.67
C LEU A 445 16.32 -6.17 0.53
N ASP A 446 15.61 -5.07 0.79
CA ASP A 446 14.15 -4.95 0.60
C ASP A 446 13.79 -4.99 -0.89
N ALA A 447 13.19 -6.11 -1.32
CA ALA A 447 12.85 -6.39 -2.72
C ALA A 447 11.68 -5.56 -3.28
N SER A 448 11.00 -4.75 -2.45
CA SER A 448 9.93 -3.84 -2.90
C SER A 448 10.46 -2.56 -3.57
N ARG A 449 11.76 -2.27 -3.41
CA ARG A 449 12.41 -1.03 -3.84
C ARG A 449 12.97 -1.16 -5.27
N ARG A 450 12.55 -0.23 -6.14
CA ARG A 450 12.68 -0.33 -7.62
C ARG A 450 14.03 0.22 -8.13
N ASP A 451 15.13 -0.49 -7.91
CA ASP A 451 16.49 0.10 -8.03
C ASP A 451 17.34 -0.31 -9.27
N ILE A 452 16.74 -0.87 -10.32
CA ILE A 452 17.48 -1.32 -11.52
C ILE A 452 17.28 -0.39 -12.71
N TRP A 453 18.39 0.16 -13.22
CA TRP A 453 18.41 1.15 -14.28
C TRP A 453 19.15 0.66 -15.53
N ARG A 454 18.52 0.83 -16.70
CA ARG A 454 19.06 0.51 -18.03
C ARG A 454 19.17 1.76 -18.89
N SER A 455 20.19 1.77 -19.74
CA SER A 455 20.34 2.69 -20.88
C SER A 455 20.43 1.90 -22.20
N THR A 456 20.00 2.51 -23.31
CA THR A 456 19.99 1.88 -24.66
C THR A 456 20.48 2.85 -25.75
N SER A 457 21.72 2.70 -26.25
CA SER A 457 22.30 3.46 -27.39
C SER A 457 23.68 2.89 -27.81
N LEU A 458 24.49 3.66 -28.54
CA LEU A 458 25.91 3.37 -28.80
C LEU A 458 26.72 3.36 -27.50
N TRP A 459 27.73 2.48 -27.38
CA TRP A 459 28.56 2.35 -26.16
C TRP A 459 29.05 3.69 -25.58
N THR A 460 29.59 4.56 -26.44
CA THR A 460 30.12 5.88 -26.06
C THR A 460 29.06 6.83 -25.53
N ASP A 461 27.83 6.71 -26.04
CA ASP A 461 26.70 7.54 -25.62
C ASP A 461 26.17 7.01 -24.28
N VAL A 462 25.92 5.70 -24.20
CA VAL A 462 25.35 4.98 -23.05
C VAL A 462 26.22 5.11 -21.80
N ARG A 463 27.53 4.95 -21.91
CA ARG A 463 28.47 5.07 -20.77
C ARG A 463 28.41 6.46 -20.13
N ASN A 464 28.08 7.46 -20.95
CA ASN A 464 27.96 8.86 -20.58
C ASN A 464 26.50 9.33 -20.40
N PHE A 465 25.53 8.44 -20.18
CA PHE A 465 24.19 8.90 -19.83
C PHE A 465 24.18 9.56 -18.45
N SER A 466 23.50 10.70 -18.34
CA SER A 466 23.25 11.37 -17.06
C SER A 466 22.08 10.77 -16.30
N SER A 467 21.25 9.96 -16.98
CA SER A 467 20.10 9.28 -16.38
C SER A 467 19.85 7.91 -17.01
N GLY A 468 19.33 6.98 -16.22
CA GLY A 468 18.86 5.67 -16.69
C GLY A 468 17.34 5.60 -16.80
N ASN A 469 16.81 4.56 -17.46
CA ASN A 469 15.40 4.18 -17.38
C ASN A 469 15.23 3.01 -16.40
N PRO A 470 14.22 3.03 -15.50
CA PRO A 470 13.97 1.92 -14.61
C PRO A 470 13.34 0.79 -15.42
N THR A 471 13.88 -0.43 -15.35
CA THR A 471 13.41 -1.50 -16.25
C THR A 471 12.39 -2.46 -15.65
N THR A 472 12.54 -2.89 -14.39
CA THR A 472 11.69 -3.91 -13.73
C THR A 472 12.04 -4.07 -12.25
N ASN A 473 11.14 -4.70 -11.45
CA ASN A 473 11.40 -5.20 -10.09
C ASN A 473 12.26 -6.50 -10.04
N VAL A 474 12.80 -6.91 -11.19
CA VAL A 474 13.66 -8.09 -11.34
C VAL A 474 15.02 -7.55 -11.72
N GLY A 475 16.02 -7.77 -10.86
CA GLY A 475 17.40 -7.46 -11.19
C GLY A 475 17.83 -8.33 -12.35
N TYR A 476 18.25 -7.68 -13.44
CA TYR A 476 18.90 -8.34 -14.56
C TYR A 476 20.23 -7.62 -14.78
N ILE A 477 21.35 -8.30 -14.58
CA ILE A 477 22.65 -7.74 -14.91
C ILE A 477 23.11 -8.31 -16.23
N PHE A 478 22.70 -7.68 -17.32
CA PHE A 478 23.27 -8.02 -18.62
C PHE A 478 24.65 -7.36 -18.72
N LEU A 479 25.68 -8.18 -18.91
CA LEU A 479 27.03 -7.69 -19.19
C LEU A 479 27.09 -7.00 -20.58
N SER A 480 26.26 -7.40 -21.55
CA SER A 480 25.86 -6.62 -22.74
C SER A 480 24.76 -7.32 -23.57
N ASN A 481 23.93 -6.57 -24.32
CA ASN A 481 23.29 -7.08 -25.55
C ASN A 481 23.83 -6.25 -26.72
N VAL A 482 24.58 -6.89 -27.62
CA VAL A 482 24.98 -6.28 -28.88
C VAL A 482 24.06 -6.82 -29.96
N GLU A 483 22.96 -6.12 -30.23
CA GLU A 483 22.11 -6.46 -31.39
C GLU A 483 22.87 -6.20 -32.71
N ARG A 484 23.85 -5.28 -32.72
CA ARG A 484 24.73 -4.90 -33.86
C ARG A 484 26.05 -4.28 -33.36
N PRO A 485 27.19 -4.39 -34.08
CA PRO A 485 28.47 -3.80 -33.68
C PRO A 485 28.35 -2.31 -33.30
N GLY A 486 28.79 -1.96 -32.09
CA GLY A 486 28.76 -0.58 -31.56
C GLY A 486 27.54 -0.22 -30.70
N PHE A 487 26.48 -1.04 -30.68
CA PHE A 487 25.35 -0.89 -29.75
C PHE A 487 25.56 -1.74 -28.49
N ALA A 488 25.36 -1.16 -27.31
CA ALA A 488 25.48 -1.87 -26.04
C ALA A 488 24.48 -1.33 -25.01
N ASN A 489 23.96 -2.20 -24.15
CA ASN A 489 23.21 -1.81 -22.96
C ASN A 489 24.17 -1.84 -21.76
N ILE A 490 24.20 -0.77 -20.96
CA ILE A 490 24.92 -0.75 -19.67
C ILE A 490 23.91 -0.78 -18.53
N TYR A 491 24.11 -1.72 -17.62
CA TYR A 491 23.29 -1.87 -16.41
C TYR A 491 24.14 -1.49 -15.21
N ARG A 492 23.59 -0.59 -14.40
CA ARG A 492 24.15 -0.19 -13.11
C ARG A 492 23.07 -0.38 -12.06
N ASN A 493 23.43 -1.03 -10.97
CA ASN A 493 22.49 -1.39 -9.92
C ASN A 493 22.97 -0.77 -8.62
N SER A 494 22.04 -0.22 -7.85
CA SER A 494 22.27 0.18 -6.47
C SER A 494 21.60 -0.82 -5.56
N MET A 495 22.27 -1.18 -4.46
CA MET A 495 21.76 -2.06 -3.42
C MET A 495 21.85 -1.30 -2.09
N PRO A 496 20.79 -0.57 -1.69
CA PRO A 496 20.72 0.11 -0.40
C PRO A 496 20.39 -0.88 0.72
N PHE A 497 21.35 -1.15 1.60
CA PHE A 497 21.16 -1.96 2.81
C PHE A 497 20.90 -1.06 4.01
N ASP A 498 19.82 -1.30 4.76
CA ASP A 498 19.57 -0.60 6.01
C ASP A 498 20.51 -1.13 7.09
N THR A 499 21.59 -0.41 7.35
CA THR A 499 22.60 -0.78 8.34
C THR A 499 22.47 0.02 9.63
N SER A 500 21.38 0.78 9.80
CA SER A 500 21.14 1.68 10.94
C SER A 500 21.03 0.98 12.30
N SER A 501 20.81 -0.33 12.30
CA SER A 501 20.83 -1.16 13.51
C SER A 501 22.26 -1.38 14.05
N ILE A 502 23.31 -1.13 13.26
CA ILE A 502 24.70 -1.23 13.71
C ILE A 502 25.03 -0.02 14.59
N PRO A 503 25.54 -0.20 15.83
CA PRO A 503 25.82 0.92 16.71
C PRO A 503 26.81 1.95 16.12
N ASP A 504 26.51 3.23 16.31
CA ASP A 504 27.41 4.33 15.95
C ASP A 504 28.82 4.14 16.54
N GLY A 505 29.84 4.23 15.69
CA GLY A 505 31.24 4.06 16.08
C GLY A 505 31.66 2.61 16.33
N ALA A 506 30.83 1.62 16.01
CA ALA A 506 31.22 0.23 15.97
C ALA A 506 32.43 0.03 15.03
N ASN A 507 33.41 -0.76 15.49
CA ASN A 507 34.56 -1.11 14.67
C ASN A 507 34.18 -2.29 13.77
N LEU A 508 34.02 -2.04 12.46
CA LEU A 508 33.70 -3.09 11.49
C LEU A 508 34.91 -3.99 11.26
N VAL A 509 34.75 -5.28 11.55
CA VAL A 509 35.79 -6.31 11.43
C VAL A 509 35.81 -6.92 10.03
N SER A 510 34.64 -7.24 9.48
CA SER A 510 34.50 -7.78 8.14
C SER A 510 33.09 -7.62 7.60
N ALA A 511 32.91 -7.69 6.30
CA ALA A 511 31.59 -7.73 5.68
C ALA A 511 31.62 -8.59 4.42
N THR A 512 30.54 -9.33 4.18
CA THR A 512 30.38 -10.18 3.00
C THR A 512 29.01 -9.92 2.38
N LEU A 513 28.98 -9.71 1.08
CA LEU A 513 27.75 -9.65 0.29
C LEU A 513 27.55 -10.98 -0.43
N ASP A 514 26.51 -11.71 -0.02
CA ASP A 514 26.06 -12.95 -0.63
C ASP A 514 24.93 -12.68 -1.61
N MET A 515 25.07 -13.20 -2.84
CA MET A 515 24.04 -13.14 -3.87
C MET A 515 23.72 -14.54 -4.38
N LYS A 516 22.47 -14.97 -4.20
CA LYS A 516 22.02 -16.29 -4.66
C LYS A 516 21.65 -16.27 -6.14
N ILE A 517 22.14 -17.25 -6.90
CA ILE A 517 21.74 -17.46 -8.31
C ILE A 517 20.54 -18.43 -8.33
N LEU A 518 19.36 -17.96 -8.76
CA LEU A 518 18.15 -18.78 -8.80
C LEU A 518 17.96 -19.57 -10.11
N ALA A 519 18.42 -19.04 -11.24
CA ALA A 519 18.48 -19.75 -12.52
C ALA A 519 19.53 -19.07 -13.43
N GLY A 520 20.31 -19.87 -14.15
CA GLY A 520 21.21 -19.38 -15.19
C GLY A 520 20.82 -19.96 -16.54
N PHE A 521 20.74 -19.13 -17.58
CA PHE A 521 20.67 -19.62 -18.96
C PHE A 521 22.10 -19.78 -19.50
N PRO A 522 22.53 -21.00 -19.88
CA PRO A 522 23.85 -21.23 -20.45
C PRO A 522 23.87 -20.80 -21.93
N SER A 523 23.55 -19.53 -22.22
CA SER A 523 23.74 -18.98 -23.56
C SER A 523 25.21 -18.55 -23.71
N ARG A 524 26.04 -19.50 -24.13
CA ARG A 524 27.33 -19.29 -24.81
C ARG A 524 28.30 -18.31 -24.12
N ASN A 525 28.94 -18.70 -23.01
CA ASN A 525 30.22 -18.07 -22.64
C ASN A 525 31.27 -18.44 -23.70
N THR A 526 31.51 -17.55 -24.67
CA THR A 526 32.46 -17.79 -25.78
C THR A 526 33.71 -16.93 -25.70
N HIS A 527 33.90 -16.15 -24.63
CA HIS A 527 35.05 -15.25 -24.52
C HIS A 527 36.12 -15.82 -23.58
N PRO A 528 37.32 -16.15 -24.09
CA PRO A 528 38.47 -16.42 -23.23
C PRO A 528 39.07 -15.07 -22.82
N GLY A 529 38.66 -14.48 -21.70
CA GLY A 529 39.27 -13.26 -21.17
C GLY A 529 38.53 -12.55 -20.03
N SER A 530 39.26 -11.71 -19.29
CA SER A 530 38.96 -11.05 -18.01
C SER A 530 37.79 -10.06 -17.97
N ALA A 531 36.90 -10.06 -18.96
CA ALA A 531 35.89 -9.01 -19.09
C ALA A 531 34.46 -9.47 -18.71
N ASP A 532 34.28 -10.76 -18.44
CA ASP A 532 33.02 -11.32 -17.92
C ASP A 532 32.99 -11.29 -16.38
N GLN A 533 33.40 -10.16 -15.79
CA GLN A 533 33.48 -9.99 -14.34
C GLN A 533 32.42 -9.03 -13.81
N LEU A 534 31.88 -9.37 -12.65
CA LEU A 534 31.09 -8.47 -11.82
C LEU A 534 32.00 -7.67 -10.89
N VAL A 535 31.73 -6.39 -10.78
CA VAL A 535 32.49 -5.44 -9.98
C VAL A 535 31.56 -4.76 -8.99
N LEU A 536 31.86 -4.92 -7.71
CA LEU A 536 31.21 -4.20 -6.63
C LEU A 536 31.91 -2.86 -6.45
N VAL A 537 31.16 -1.76 -6.52
CA VAL A 537 31.67 -0.40 -6.48
C VAL A 537 30.94 0.44 -5.44
N GLU A 538 31.58 1.51 -4.97
CA GLU A 538 30.90 2.52 -4.15
C GLU A 538 29.70 3.10 -4.89
N ALA A 539 28.58 3.30 -4.20
CA ALA A 539 27.42 3.98 -4.75
C ALA A 539 26.96 5.11 -3.82
N THR A 540 26.39 6.15 -4.41
CA THR A 540 25.76 7.26 -3.69
C THR A 540 24.40 7.54 -4.32
N LEU A 541 23.39 7.78 -3.50
CA LEU A 541 22.04 8.11 -3.94
C LEU A 541 21.69 9.53 -3.51
N SER A 542 21.02 10.28 -4.37
CA SER A 542 20.57 11.65 -4.05
C SER A 542 19.40 11.69 -3.06
N ASN A 543 18.59 10.62 -2.97
CA ASN A 543 17.47 10.49 -2.03
C ASN A 543 17.34 9.07 -1.46
N PRO A 544 18.27 8.63 -0.60
CA PRO A 544 18.26 7.27 -0.05
C PRO A 544 16.99 7.00 0.79
N PRO A 545 16.48 5.76 0.81
CA PRO A 545 17.02 4.57 0.15
C PRO A 545 16.58 4.41 -1.32
N VAL A 546 15.77 5.32 -1.86
CA VAL A 546 15.16 5.18 -3.20
C VAL A 546 16.08 5.74 -4.27
N ALA A 547 16.54 4.90 -5.20
CA ALA A 547 17.26 5.38 -6.36
C ALA A 547 16.34 6.15 -7.31
N SER A 548 16.81 7.27 -7.85
CA SER A 548 16.15 8.06 -8.88
C SER A 548 16.88 7.93 -10.22
N ALA A 549 16.22 8.31 -11.32
CA ALA A 549 16.80 8.20 -12.66
C ALA A 549 18.13 8.94 -12.81
N VAL A 550 18.32 10.02 -12.04
CA VAL A 550 19.53 10.85 -12.06
C VAL A 550 20.70 10.25 -11.30
N ASP A 551 20.47 9.22 -10.47
CA ASP A 551 21.52 8.52 -9.70
C ASP A 551 22.33 7.54 -10.57
N TYR A 552 21.99 7.38 -11.85
CA TYR A 552 22.66 6.45 -12.76
C TYR A 552 24.19 6.65 -12.87
N ARG A 553 24.67 7.89 -12.69
CA ARG A 553 26.10 8.22 -12.68
C ARG A 553 26.74 8.19 -11.29
N THR A 554 25.94 8.04 -10.24
CA THR A 554 26.40 8.06 -8.84
C THR A 554 26.50 6.66 -8.24
N ILE A 555 26.12 5.62 -9.00
CA ILE A 555 26.50 4.21 -8.77
C ILE A 555 27.97 4.01 -9.16
N GLY A 556 28.85 4.70 -8.44
CA GLY A 556 30.29 4.81 -8.68
C GLY A 556 30.64 5.85 -9.74
N THR A 557 31.82 6.47 -9.62
CA THR A 557 32.31 7.36 -10.68
C THR A 557 32.34 6.61 -12.01
N VAL A 558 31.98 7.30 -13.10
CA VAL A 558 31.93 6.67 -14.43
C VAL A 558 33.29 6.06 -14.78
N ASP A 559 34.35 6.82 -14.52
CA ASP A 559 35.74 6.40 -14.69
C ASP A 559 36.35 5.95 -13.37
N SER A 560 36.93 4.74 -13.37
CA SER A 560 37.70 4.19 -12.24
C SER A 560 36.99 4.31 -10.88
N PRO A 561 35.77 3.76 -10.73
CA PRO A 561 35.09 3.74 -9.44
C PRO A 561 35.90 3.02 -8.37
N ILE A 562 35.67 3.37 -7.10
CA ILE A 562 36.26 2.64 -5.98
C ILE A 562 35.64 1.24 -5.94
N GLU A 563 36.46 0.23 -6.19
CA GLU A 563 36.05 -1.17 -6.09
C GLU A 563 36.04 -1.60 -4.62
N LEU A 564 34.91 -2.14 -4.16
CA LEU A 564 34.68 -2.47 -2.76
C LEU A 564 35.12 -3.89 -2.41
N ALA A 565 35.25 -4.77 -3.41
CA ALA A 565 35.62 -6.18 -3.25
C ALA A 565 36.39 -6.66 -4.49
N PRO A 566 37.15 -7.77 -4.39
CA PRO A 566 37.74 -8.42 -5.56
C PRO A 566 36.67 -8.74 -6.61
N ARG A 567 37.00 -8.52 -7.89
CA ARG A 567 36.11 -8.82 -9.02
C ARG A 567 35.79 -10.31 -9.09
N VAL A 568 34.53 -10.63 -9.38
CA VAL A 568 34.09 -12.02 -9.52
C VAL A 568 34.00 -12.36 -11.00
N ASP A 569 34.80 -13.33 -11.44
CA ASP A 569 34.69 -13.91 -12.78
C ASP A 569 33.47 -14.84 -12.84
N VAL A 570 32.53 -14.50 -13.70
CA VAL A 570 31.27 -15.22 -13.84
C VAL A 570 31.48 -16.54 -14.60
N GLY A 571 32.51 -16.64 -15.44
CA GLY A 571 32.83 -17.84 -16.22
C GLY A 571 33.18 -19.05 -15.35
N ASP A 572 33.77 -18.82 -14.17
CA ASP A 572 34.16 -19.86 -13.21
C ASP A 572 32.98 -20.33 -12.32
N VAL A 573 31.88 -19.57 -12.27
CA VAL A 573 30.73 -19.83 -11.38
C VAL A 573 29.76 -20.87 -11.98
N PHE A 574 29.85 -21.17 -13.28
CA PHE A 574 28.88 -22.04 -13.99
C PHE A 574 29.28 -23.52 -14.14
N THR A 575 30.26 -24.04 -13.39
CA THR A 575 30.67 -25.47 -13.50
C THR A 575 29.80 -26.46 -12.71
N GLY A 576 28.60 -26.05 -12.28
CA GLY A 576 27.56 -26.96 -11.77
C GLY A 576 27.55 -27.14 -10.26
N ALA A 577 27.00 -26.15 -9.55
CA ALA A 577 26.23 -26.27 -8.32
C ALA A 577 25.76 -24.85 -7.93
N ALA A 578 24.63 -24.74 -7.26
CA ALA A 578 23.98 -23.50 -6.83
C ALA A 578 24.75 -22.71 -5.73
N ALA A 579 26.04 -22.41 -5.94
CA ALA A 579 26.83 -21.60 -5.01
C ALA A 579 26.46 -20.11 -5.15
N PRO A 580 26.31 -19.36 -4.03
CA PRO A 580 26.12 -17.92 -4.09
C PRO A 580 27.38 -17.22 -4.61
N ILE A 581 27.19 -16.11 -5.33
CA ILE A 581 28.27 -15.16 -5.62
C ILE A 581 28.58 -14.43 -4.31
N GLN A 582 29.82 -14.54 -3.85
CA GLN A 582 30.28 -13.89 -2.63
C GLN A 582 31.26 -12.77 -2.94
N PHE A 583 30.94 -11.57 -2.48
CA PHE A 583 31.89 -10.47 -2.42
C PHE A 583 32.34 -10.30 -0.98
N VAL A 584 33.60 -10.63 -0.70
CA VAL A 584 34.24 -10.28 0.57
C VAL A 584 34.74 -8.85 0.46
N LEU A 585 34.18 -7.95 1.28
CA LEU A 585 34.51 -6.53 1.22
C LEU A 585 35.97 -6.30 1.65
N SER A 586 36.67 -5.50 0.86
CA SER A 586 38.00 -4.99 1.18
C SER A 586 37.92 -3.90 2.25
N SER A 587 39.05 -3.32 2.66
CA SER A 587 39.05 -2.16 3.56
C SER A 587 38.24 -0.98 3.00
N ALA A 588 38.34 -0.72 1.69
CA ALA A 588 37.54 0.30 1.03
C ALA A 588 36.04 -0.05 1.03
N GLY A 589 35.72 -1.36 1.00
CA GLY A 589 34.35 -1.85 1.17
C GLY A 589 33.79 -1.58 2.56
N LEU A 590 34.58 -1.83 3.61
CA LEU A 590 34.19 -1.54 5.00
C LEU A 590 34.03 -0.04 5.22
N ASP A 591 34.94 0.78 4.68
CA ASP A 591 34.90 2.24 4.78
C ASP A 591 33.67 2.84 4.07
N ALA A 592 33.10 2.12 3.09
CA ALA A 592 31.92 2.54 2.34
C ALA A 592 30.58 2.18 3.03
N LEU A 593 30.61 1.44 4.14
CA LEU A 593 29.40 1.12 4.91
C LEU A 593 29.05 2.27 5.86
N ASP A 594 27.76 2.63 5.90
CA ASP A 594 27.22 3.65 6.81
C ASP A 594 26.43 2.98 7.95
N PRO A 595 27.01 2.79 9.14
CA PRO A 595 26.31 2.18 10.27
C PRO A 595 25.17 3.05 10.81
N THR A 596 25.08 4.32 10.42
CA THR A 596 24.08 5.27 10.92
C THR A 596 22.87 5.44 9.99
N GLY A 597 22.89 4.74 8.86
CA GLY A 597 21.89 4.88 7.80
C GLY A 597 21.95 3.76 6.78
N PHE A 598 21.88 4.11 5.50
CA PHE A 598 21.90 3.13 4.41
C PHE A 598 23.31 2.95 3.85
N SER A 599 23.79 1.71 3.86
CA SER A 599 24.99 1.32 3.12
C SER A 599 24.65 1.08 1.65
N HIS A 600 25.30 1.82 0.75
CA HIS A 600 24.99 1.78 -0.68
C HIS A 600 26.06 1.05 -1.49
N LEU A 601 25.73 -0.15 -1.95
CA LEU A 601 26.64 -0.97 -2.76
C LEU A 601 26.22 -0.95 -4.23
N GLY A 602 27.10 -0.49 -5.11
CA GLY A 602 26.88 -0.46 -6.55
C GLY A 602 27.37 -1.74 -7.22
N LEU A 603 26.65 -2.23 -8.23
CA LEU A 603 27.07 -3.41 -9.01
C LEU A 603 27.10 -3.11 -10.51
N ARG A 604 28.29 -3.28 -11.10
CA ARG A 604 28.62 -2.97 -12.50
C ARG A 604 29.32 -4.14 -13.18
N GLY A 605 29.29 -4.18 -14.51
CA GLY A 605 30.13 -5.07 -15.31
C GLY A 605 31.52 -4.47 -15.55
N ALA A 606 32.55 -5.32 -15.66
CA ALA A 606 33.93 -4.88 -15.86
C ALA A 606 34.13 -3.99 -17.10
N TYR A 607 33.42 -4.25 -18.22
CA TYR A 607 33.49 -3.38 -19.41
C TYR A 607 33.15 -1.91 -19.12
N ASP A 608 32.19 -1.65 -18.23
CA ASP A 608 31.76 -0.29 -17.85
C ASP A 608 32.76 0.37 -16.89
N VAL A 609 33.33 -0.42 -15.97
CA VAL A 609 34.36 0.01 -15.00
C VAL A 609 35.70 0.31 -15.69
N ASP A 610 36.12 -0.55 -16.61
CA ASP A 610 37.42 -0.50 -17.30
C ASP A 610 37.44 0.41 -18.54
N ASP A 611 36.29 1.00 -18.90
CA ASP A 611 36.12 1.79 -20.13
C ASP A 611 36.52 1.03 -21.40
N VAL A 612 36.06 -0.23 -21.52
CA VAL A 612 36.38 -1.08 -22.67
C VAL A 612 35.14 -1.31 -23.51
N VAL A 613 35.20 -0.87 -24.78
CA VAL A 613 34.15 -1.13 -25.77
C VAL A 613 33.95 -2.65 -25.94
N VAL A 614 32.70 -3.10 -25.87
CA VAL A 614 32.33 -4.52 -26.02
C VAL A 614 32.79 -5.07 -27.40
N PRO A 615 33.59 -6.15 -27.47
CA PRO A 615 34.32 -6.54 -28.67
C PRO A 615 33.53 -7.34 -29.74
N GLY A 616 32.22 -7.59 -29.61
CA GLY A 616 31.50 -8.45 -30.57
C GLY A 616 30.01 -8.67 -30.30
N VAL A 617 29.41 -9.65 -31.00
CA VAL A 617 27.98 -10.03 -30.84
C VAL A 617 27.82 -11.07 -29.73
N GLU A 618 27.04 -10.69 -28.71
CA GLU A 618 26.47 -11.41 -27.56
C GLU A 618 27.39 -12.15 -26.56
N ASN A 619 27.39 -11.64 -25.32
CA ASN A 619 27.38 -12.42 -24.07
C ASN A 619 26.41 -11.71 -23.08
N ALA A 620 25.34 -12.37 -22.68
CA ALA A 620 24.44 -11.92 -21.62
C ALA A 620 24.53 -12.88 -20.43
N LEU A 621 24.91 -12.36 -19.26
CA LEU A 621 24.67 -13.03 -18.00
C LEU A 621 23.28 -12.62 -17.51
N GLN A 622 22.51 -13.57 -17.00
CA GLN A 622 21.25 -13.27 -16.33
C GLN A 622 21.33 -13.80 -14.91
N VAL A 623 21.44 -12.90 -13.94
CA VAL A 623 21.34 -13.21 -12.51
C VAL A 623 20.01 -12.68 -12.03
N TYR A 624 19.12 -13.55 -11.55
CA TYR A 624 17.84 -13.16 -10.96
C TYR A 624 18.04 -12.71 -9.51
N PHE A 625 17.53 -11.53 -9.17
CA PHE A 625 17.60 -10.94 -7.83
C PHE A 625 16.34 -11.15 -6.97
N ARG A 626 15.40 -12.04 -7.32
CA ARG A 626 14.09 -12.10 -6.64
C ARG A 626 13.63 -13.48 -6.19
N SER A 627 13.10 -13.52 -4.98
CA SER A 627 12.13 -14.50 -4.50
C SER A 627 10.85 -13.74 -4.13
N GLU A 628 9.79 -13.88 -4.92
CA GLU A 628 8.42 -13.48 -4.54
C GLU A 628 7.78 -14.44 -3.53
N ILE A 629 8.50 -15.45 -3.07
CA ILE A 629 7.91 -16.63 -2.45
C ILE A 629 8.45 -16.86 -1.02
N SER A 630 9.47 -16.13 -0.57
CA SER A 630 10.03 -16.26 0.79
C SER A 630 11.08 -15.18 1.11
N PRO A 631 11.14 -14.67 2.36
CA PRO A 631 12.18 -13.74 2.84
C PRO A 631 13.63 -14.31 2.84
N ILE A 632 13.83 -15.57 2.47
CA ILE A 632 15.11 -16.28 2.62
C ILE A 632 16.03 -16.17 1.37
N ALA A 633 15.72 -15.35 0.35
CA ALA A 633 16.38 -15.48 -0.97
C ALA A 633 16.77 -14.19 -1.74
N GLY A 634 16.81 -13.00 -1.12
CA GLY A 634 17.41 -11.78 -1.70
C GLY A 634 18.93 -11.64 -1.43
N PRO A 635 19.62 -10.63 -1.99
CA PRO A 635 20.99 -10.29 -1.58
C PRO A 635 21.09 -10.05 -0.08
N ARG A 636 22.13 -10.61 0.53
CA ARG A 636 22.36 -10.55 1.97
C ARG A 636 23.73 -9.91 2.23
N LEU A 637 23.73 -8.83 2.99
CA LEU A 637 24.95 -8.22 3.52
C LEU A 637 25.14 -8.69 4.96
N THR A 638 26.19 -9.46 5.22
CA THR A 638 26.58 -9.89 6.55
C THR A 638 27.74 -9.01 7.03
N VAL A 639 27.54 -8.23 8.09
CA VAL A 639 28.54 -7.34 8.68
C VAL A 639 28.92 -7.84 10.07
N VAL A 640 30.23 -8.02 10.31
CA VAL A 640 30.79 -8.38 11.62
C VAL A 640 31.49 -7.16 12.20
N TYR A 641 31.20 -6.82 13.45
CA TYR A 641 31.79 -5.68 14.15
C TYR A 641 32.07 -5.99 15.62
N ASP A 642 32.99 -5.25 16.25
CA ASP A 642 33.31 -5.45 17.66
C ASP A 642 32.13 -5.08 18.56
N ALA A 643 31.80 -5.92 19.54
CA ALA A 643 30.70 -5.67 20.44
C ALA A 643 31.00 -4.45 21.35
N VAL A 644 29.99 -3.60 21.59
CA VAL A 644 30.19 -2.35 22.34
C VAL A 644 29.95 -2.59 23.84
N PRO A 645 30.90 -2.29 24.75
CA PRO A 645 30.69 -2.44 26.18
C PRO A 645 29.63 -1.46 26.71
N GLU A 646 28.83 -1.85 27.69
CA GLU A 646 27.82 -0.94 28.28
C GLU A 646 28.45 0.31 28.94
N PRO A 647 27.85 1.50 28.79
CA PRO A 647 28.20 2.66 29.60
C PRO A 647 27.88 2.39 31.08
N GLY A 648 28.90 2.03 31.86
CA GLY A 648 28.78 1.77 33.30
C GLY A 648 29.49 0.50 33.79
N PHE A 649 29.86 -0.41 32.88
CA PHE A 649 30.71 -1.55 33.20
C PHE A 649 32.13 -1.27 32.74
N ALA A 650 32.96 -0.75 33.64
CA ALA A 650 34.39 -0.65 33.39
C ALA A 650 34.94 -2.05 33.09
N ALA A 651 35.59 -2.21 31.93
CA ALA A 651 36.38 -3.38 31.57
C ALA A 651 37.48 -3.60 32.62
N GLY A 652 37.16 -4.39 33.63
CA GLY A 652 37.99 -4.65 34.78
C GLY A 652 38.01 -6.14 35.06
N LEU A 653 39.18 -6.74 34.85
CA LEU A 653 39.55 -8.11 35.17
C LEU A 653 38.96 -9.20 34.25
N PHE A 654 39.70 -9.60 33.22
CA PHE A 654 40.07 -11.02 32.98
C PHE A 654 41.21 -11.09 31.95
N ALA A 655 42.44 -10.82 32.38
CA ALA A 655 43.65 -11.22 31.66
C ALA A 655 44.67 -11.78 32.67
N GLY A 656 44.33 -12.92 33.25
CA GLY A 656 45.17 -13.67 34.16
C GLY A 656 45.75 -14.92 33.51
N GLY A 657 46.85 -14.75 32.77
CA GLY A 657 47.95 -15.73 32.62
C GLY A 657 47.72 -16.97 31.76
N LEU A 658 48.50 -17.09 30.67
CA LEU A 658 49.62 -18.04 30.59
C LEU A 658 50.49 -17.82 29.33
N ALA A 659 51.76 -17.45 29.59
CA ALA A 659 53.00 -17.78 28.86
C ALA A 659 53.20 -17.40 27.38
N ALA A 660 54.16 -16.50 27.12
CA ALA A 660 55.46 -16.88 26.56
C ALA A 660 56.52 -15.77 26.71
N LEU A 661 57.68 -16.16 27.26
CA LEU A 661 58.90 -15.37 27.37
C LEU A 661 59.54 -15.12 25.99
N GLY A 662 60.07 -13.89 25.82
CA GLY A 662 61.40 -13.66 25.25
C GLY A 662 61.49 -13.39 23.74
N LEU A 663 61.83 -12.15 23.36
CA LEU A 663 63.20 -11.80 22.94
C LEU A 663 63.34 -10.28 22.77
N ALA A 664 64.34 -9.72 23.42
CA ALA A 664 64.79 -8.36 23.20
C ALA A 664 65.57 -8.23 21.88
N ARG A 665 65.27 -7.21 21.07
CA ARG A 665 66.28 -6.49 20.26
C ARG A 665 65.97 -4.99 20.23
N ARG A 666 66.93 -4.22 20.73
CA ARG A 666 67.05 -2.76 20.62
C ARG A 666 67.37 -2.32 19.19
N ARG A 667 66.87 -1.13 18.80
CA ARG A 667 67.57 0.03 18.20
C ARG A 667 66.47 1.02 17.73
N ALA A 668 66.60 2.35 17.71
CA ALA A 668 67.44 3.37 18.35
C ALA A 668 66.90 4.73 17.85
N GLY A 669 66.83 5.76 18.72
CA GLY A 669 66.48 7.15 18.38
C GLY A 669 64.97 7.39 18.22
N ASP A 670 64.36 8.47 18.72
CA ASP A 670 64.94 9.78 18.99
C ASP A 670 64.16 10.52 20.09
N LYS A 671 64.83 11.53 20.65
CA LYS A 671 64.44 12.27 21.86
C LYS A 671 63.35 13.31 21.57
N GLY A 672 62.40 13.47 22.48
CA GLY A 672 61.48 14.61 22.48
C GLY A 672 60.60 14.65 23.73
N ARG A 673 61.16 15.12 24.85
CA ARG A 673 60.41 15.52 26.05
C ARG A 673 59.37 16.59 25.69
N PHE A 674 58.14 16.44 26.17
CA PHE A 674 57.39 17.58 26.73
C PHE A 674 56.80 17.16 28.08
N GLU A 675 56.99 18.05 29.05
CA GLU A 675 56.77 17.86 30.47
C GLU A 675 55.28 17.96 30.84
N ILE A 676 54.94 17.18 31.86
CA ILE A 676 53.66 17.18 32.58
C ILE A 676 53.54 18.49 33.36
N GLY A 677 52.55 19.30 32.99
CA GLY A 677 52.10 20.47 33.74
C GLY A 677 51.00 20.08 34.73
N ARG A 678 51.21 20.41 36.01
CA ARG A 678 50.38 20.13 37.18
C ARG A 678 48.95 20.68 37.11
N VAL A 679 48.08 19.95 37.78
CA VAL A 679 46.79 20.31 38.38
C VAL A 679 46.88 21.58 39.23
N ASP A 680 45.88 22.45 39.13
CA ASP A 680 45.42 23.33 40.22
C ASP A 680 43.88 23.31 40.28
N PRO A 681 43.24 23.12 41.45
CA PRO A 681 41.78 23.00 41.58
C PRO A 681 41.10 24.31 42.01
N GLN A 682 39.82 24.43 41.66
CA GLN A 682 38.81 25.42 42.09
C GLN A 682 38.77 26.78 41.38
N ALA A 683 37.66 27.07 40.67
CA ALA A 683 36.63 28.05 41.08
C ALA A 683 35.69 28.43 39.90
N ALA A 684 34.39 28.49 40.24
CA ALA A 684 33.23 28.97 39.47
C ALA A 684 32.60 28.00 38.46
#